data_AF-A0AAE5BX70-F1
#
_entry.id   AF-A0AAE5BX70-F1
#
_cell.length_a   1.000
_cell.length_b   1.000
_cell.length_c   1.000
_cell.angle_alpha   90.00
_cell.angle_beta   90.00
_cell.angle_gamma   90.00
#
_symmetry.space_group_name_H-M   'P 1'
#
loop_
_entity.id
_entity.type
_entity.pdbx_description
1 polymer ?
#
loop_
_entity_poly.entity_id
_entity_poly.type
_entity_poly.pdbx_seq_one_letter_code
_entity_poly.pdbx_strand_id
1 'polypeptide(L)'
;MFYPFLVVDPRSGLQYRLTDTGLAELSLAPKAPEWAPGRAILENPDPVWRDSLANAPVETISAVSAALEGLVLATADLRAPATGPMEDSRARRHLDALVELWRKLGDALPEGLAPVRHVLELPHGRFLDPLPVVQGSLDPHAPAAMKALYARLQQEFGAVEAPAKGRAAREGSRLHALQGGVAEAAIEAGPKDDSLAFYGLRDLAACADFAAARARALIESGISAREIAVLASGDPCQIARAFAEQGVPISGLPSSLPERDIIGETALQLALAKRTPTPAMVLASLTLSPLMPWSAQTGRDLAENLIGGDFRGDVLSPTPAHKDLWTDIRASAGSLAQLRFLIDRICERIANGNEVRARLSIPPGEGNPDWEAILRGIQIAPPLVADPERNLEGVSLWSALESPWRPCRHLIVTDFTDGLYPTRPRANPMFLDSEIITIRATTGLHLRGRAEGLAQGLSLFDQQLQAVTDTVTFLIPWRDLAGARQQPSAGLSLVARAISGVEDAQDLILDLSRLPPGDWPVAHHRLPPLPEPDDLPEALSFPGIDLLALRRKDDGTTKPQSPSRLETLLVSPLAWLLEEVGAGGMSWSAEELDVMAKGNIAHDVFEHVFLKDQPVPEAAALTVAVAEASDRALTRHAGFLRSASWEMERSGLEREILQAALRWREHLLALGAKIIGNEIWLAGEAHGINLHGKADAILELPDGALLVVDHKKSGTSGRRRRMEAGWDLQAGLYRDMLARPIRREGDGMDPLIGRKVGIAYHLMNDGGLLTSGLVPADGSPARDMGDAVNDAAVAMLAERLAQLGAGRVVLNTSADEGFFKKEAGFTPYALTDGSTLVTAFIRQIEEA
;
A
#
# COMPACT_ATOMS: atom_id res chain seq x y z
N MET A 1 13.45 26.87 1.93
CA MET A 1 14.16 26.72 3.23
C MET A 1 13.98 27.99 4.09
N PHE A 2 13.75 27.88 5.41
CA PHE A 2 13.69 29.05 6.31
C PHE A 2 14.99 29.24 7.12
N TYR A 3 15.48 30.48 7.21
CA TYR A 3 16.68 30.80 7.97
C TYR A 3 16.41 30.87 9.50
N PRO A 4 17.40 30.49 10.34
CA PRO A 4 17.21 30.35 11.79
C PRO A 4 17.34 31.69 12.54
N PHE A 5 16.83 32.78 11.97
CA PHE A 5 16.77 34.11 12.54
C PHE A 5 15.65 34.94 11.87
N LEU A 6 15.29 36.06 12.49
CA LEU A 6 14.28 36.98 11.95
C LEU A 6 14.95 38.18 11.26
N VAL A 7 14.28 38.69 10.22
CA VAL A 7 14.53 39.98 9.59
C VAL A 7 13.32 40.90 9.77
N VAL A 8 13.49 42.20 9.56
CA VAL A 8 12.42 43.20 9.65
C VAL A 8 12.12 43.78 8.27
N ASP A 9 10.85 43.86 7.91
CA ASP A 9 10.43 44.73 6.81
C ASP A 9 10.51 46.20 7.27
N PRO A 10 11.41 47.02 6.70
CA PRO A 10 11.59 48.40 7.14
C PRO A 10 10.37 49.29 6.91
N ARG A 11 9.39 48.88 6.08
CA ARG A 11 8.18 49.67 5.80
C ARG A 11 7.06 49.38 6.80
N SER A 12 6.80 48.10 7.10
CA SER A 12 5.73 47.69 8.02
C SER A 12 6.19 47.49 9.46
N GLY A 13 7.50 47.34 9.70
CA GLY A 13 8.06 46.92 10.98
C GLY A 13 7.82 45.44 11.31
N LEU A 14 7.25 44.66 10.37
CA LEU A 14 6.97 43.25 10.55
C LEU A 14 8.27 42.45 10.69
N GLN A 15 8.37 41.65 11.74
CA GLN A 15 9.47 40.70 11.92
C GLN A 15 9.08 39.34 11.36
N TYR A 16 9.89 38.77 10.48
CA TYR A 16 9.58 37.50 9.80
C TYR A 16 10.84 36.69 9.50
N ARG A 17 10.69 35.39 9.24
CA ARG A 17 11.78 34.56 8.70
C ARG A 17 11.86 34.73 7.20
N LEU A 18 13.03 35.15 6.73
CA LEU A 18 13.30 35.28 5.31
C LEU A 18 13.31 33.89 4.65
N THR A 19 12.65 33.76 3.50
CA THR A 19 12.69 32.57 2.64
C THR A 19 13.90 32.63 1.72
N ASP A 20 14.32 31.49 1.21
CA ASP A 20 15.33 31.39 0.16
C ASP A 20 14.90 32.07 -1.13
N THR A 21 13.64 31.93 -1.54
CA THR A 21 13.06 32.68 -2.67
C THR A 21 13.17 34.19 -2.44
N GLY A 22 12.78 34.68 -1.26
CA GLY A 22 12.88 36.10 -0.92
C GLY A 22 14.31 36.62 -0.88
N LEU A 23 15.25 35.85 -0.33
CA LEU A 23 16.68 36.21 -0.36
C LEU A 23 17.21 36.24 -1.80
N ALA A 24 16.83 35.27 -2.63
CA ALA A 24 17.25 35.20 -4.02
C ALA A 24 16.76 36.40 -4.83
N GLU A 25 15.48 36.76 -4.71
CA GLU A 25 14.89 37.91 -5.39
C GLU A 25 15.53 39.23 -4.97
N LEU A 26 15.70 39.44 -3.65
CA LEU A 26 16.26 40.68 -3.11
C LEU A 26 17.75 40.88 -3.41
N SER A 27 18.49 39.78 -3.61
CA SER A 27 19.92 39.80 -3.94
C SER A 27 20.22 39.58 -5.42
N LEU A 28 19.18 39.40 -6.25
CA LEU A 28 19.29 38.99 -7.65
C LEU A 28 20.20 37.76 -7.83
N ALA A 29 20.02 36.76 -6.96
CA ALA A 29 20.81 35.54 -7.00
C ALA A 29 20.59 34.78 -8.32
N PRO A 30 21.65 34.28 -8.96
CA PRO A 30 21.53 33.49 -10.18
C PRO A 30 20.81 32.16 -9.89
N LYS A 31 20.23 31.57 -10.94
CA LYS A 31 19.66 30.21 -10.85
C LYS A 31 20.74 29.23 -10.41
N ALA A 32 20.43 28.47 -9.36
CA ALA A 32 21.35 27.48 -8.83
C ALA A 32 21.55 26.33 -9.83
N PRO A 33 22.77 25.79 -9.94
CA PRO A 33 22.98 24.50 -10.61
C PRO A 33 22.27 23.37 -9.86
N GLU A 34 21.95 22.29 -10.58
CA GLU A 34 21.25 21.11 -10.04
C GLU A 34 22.05 20.45 -8.90
N TRP A 35 21.40 20.25 -7.74
CA TRP A 35 21.95 19.47 -6.62
C TRP A 35 21.55 18.01 -6.74
N ALA A 36 22.44 17.18 -7.28
CA ALA A 36 22.17 15.75 -7.52
C ALA A 36 23.22 14.84 -6.85
N PRO A 37 23.33 14.82 -5.51
CA PRO A 37 24.32 14.00 -4.80
C PRO A 37 24.17 12.50 -5.09
N GLY A 38 22.94 12.00 -5.25
CA GLY A 38 22.69 10.60 -5.59
C GLY A 38 23.32 10.17 -6.92
N ARG A 39 23.30 11.04 -7.95
CA ARG A 39 23.96 10.78 -9.24
C ARG A 39 25.47 10.67 -9.04
N ALA A 40 26.07 11.63 -8.33
CA ALA A 40 27.51 11.63 -8.06
C ALA A 40 27.98 10.42 -7.21
N ILE A 41 27.17 9.99 -6.24
CA ILE A 41 27.44 8.80 -5.41
C ILE A 41 27.46 7.52 -6.27
N LEU A 42 26.52 7.38 -7.20
CA LEU A 42 26.41 6.21 -8.07
C LEU A 42 27.51 6.16 -9.15
N GLU A 43 27.87 7.30 -9.73
CA GLU A 43 28.89 7.38 -10.78
C GLU A 43 30.29 7.02 -10.27
N ASN A 44 30.61 7.36 -9.01
CA ASN A 44 31.92 7.11 -8.43
C ASN A 44 31.83 6.78 -6.94
N PRO A 45 31.46 5.54 -6.58
CA PRO A 45 31.26 5.14 -5.19
C PRO A 45 32.58 5.05 -4.42
N ASP A 46 32.69 5.90 -3.41
CA ASP A 46 33.82 5.94 -2.49
C ASP A 46 33.96 4.62 -1.71
N PRO A 47 35.19 4.11 -1.47
CA PRO A 47 35.41 2.91 -0.67
C PRO A 47 34.74 2.91 0.70
N VAL A 48 34.48 4.08 1.30
CA VAL A 48 33.84 4.20 2.62
C VAL A 48 32.43 3.63 2.64
N TRP A 49 31.65 3.80 1.57
CA TRP A 49 30.24 3.37 1.51
C TRP A 49 29.92 2.48 0.32
N ARG A 50 30.90 2.09 -0.50
CA ARG A 50 30.69 1.25 -1.69
C ARG A 50 29.93 -0.05 -1.40
N ASP A 51 30.34 -0.78 -0.37
CA ASP A 51 29.71 -2.06 -0.04
C ASP A 51 28.29 -1.86 0.52
N SER A 52 28.07 -0.78 1.28
CA SER A 52 26.74 -0.38 1.75
C SER A 52 25.84 0.03 0.58
N LEU A 53 26.36 0.78 -0.39
CA LEU A 53 25.66 1.18 -1.59
C LEU A 53 25.30 -0.02 -2.47
N ALA A 54 26.16 -1.03 -2.55
CA ALA A 54 25.89 -2.26 -3.28
C ALA A 54 24.75 -3.08 -2.64
N ASN A 55 24.67 -3.08 -1.30
CA ASN A 55 23.66 -3.82 -0.54
C ASN A 55 22.32 -3.08 -0.40
N ALA A 56 22.37 -1.77 -0.15
CA ALA A 56 21.23 -0.92 0.21
C ALA A 56 21.40 0.47 -0.42
N PRO A 57 21.18 0.60 -1.75
CA PRO A 57 21.54 1.80 -2.49
C PRO A 57 20.72 3.03 -2.09
N VAL A 58 19.41 2.88 -1.88
CA VAL A 58 18.50 3.99 -1.57
C VAL A 58 18.80 4.56 -0.19
N GLU A 59 18.93 3.69 0.80
CA GLU A 59 19.23 4.03 2.18
C GLU A 59 20.62 4.67 2.30
N THR A 60 21.61 4.11 1.60
CA THR A 60 22.97 4.64 1.60
C THR A 60 23.03 6.01 0.94
N ILE A 61 22.39 6.21 -0.22
CA ILE A 61 22.33 7.52 -0.88
C ILE A 61 21.67 8.56 0.03
N SER A 62 20.56 8.23 0.67
CA SER A 62 19.87 9.13 1.60
C SER A 62 20.76 9.49 2.79
N ALA A 63 21.40 8.51 3.43
CA ALA A 63 22.32 8.72 4.55
C ALA A 63 23.52 9.61 4.20
N VAL A 64 24.17 9.35 3.07
CA VAL A 64 25.33 10.12 2.61
C VAL A 64 24.92 11.53 2.21
N SER A 65 23.79 11.70 1.51
CA SER A 65 23.29 13.02 1.10
C SER A 65 22.93 13.89 2.31
N ALA A 66 22.26 13.32 3.32
CA ALA A 66 21.93 14.04 4.55
C ALA A 66 23.18 14.44 5.35
N ALA A 67 24.20 13.57 5.40
CA ALA A 67 25.47 13.91 6.05
C ALA A 67 26.23 15.01 5.28
N LEU A 68 26.19 14.98 3.95
CA LEU A 68 26.78 16.00 3.10
C LEU A 68 26.09 17.36 3.31
N GLU A 69 24.77 17.42 3.35
CA GLU A 69 24.02 18.66 3.67
C GLU A 69 24.41 19.23 5.04
N GLY A 70 24.57 18.35 6.05
CA GLY A 70 25.07 18.74 7.37
C GLY A 70 26.48 19.33 7.33
N LEU A 71 27.37 18.76 6.51
CA LEU A 71 28.72 19.28 6.29
C LEU A 71 28.71 20.65 5.58
N VAL A 72 27.87 20.81 4.55
CA VAL A 72 27.70 22.08 3.83
C VAL A 72 27.30 23.19 4.79
N LEU A 73 26.28 22.95 5.62
CA LEU A 73 25.81 23.93 6.60
C LEU A 73 26.84 24.24 7.71
N ALA A 74 27.77 23.33 7.96
CA ALA A 74 28.81 23.49 8.96
C ALA A 74 29.97 24.40 8.52
N THR A 75 30.07 24.79 7.24
CA THR A 75 31.04 25.78 6.77
C THR A 75 30.42 27.18 6.72
N ALA A 76 31.21 28.21 7.00
CA ALA A 76 30.71 29.59 7.06
C ALA A 76 30.50 30.22 5.67
N ASP A 77 31.25 29.76 4.66
CA ASP A 77 31.30 30.30 3.30
C ASP A 77 30.57 29.41 2.28
N LEU A 78 29.99 28.28 2.72
CA LEU A 78 29.37 27.27 1.85
C LEU A 78 30.34 26.75 0.77
N ARG A 79 31.61 26.60 1.14
CA ARG A 79 32.65 25.97 0.31
C ARG A 79 33.18 24.71 0.98
N ALA A 80 33.68 23.79 0.15
CA ALA A 80 34.29 22.55 0.63
C ALA A 80 35.51 22.88 1.53
N PRO A 81 35.53 22.42 2.80
CA PRO A 81 36.59 22.77 3.72
C PRO A 81 37.91 22.09 3.33
N ALA A 82 39.03 22.67 3.79
CA ALA A 82 40.30 21.96 3.80
C ALA A 82 40.24 20.84 4.86
N THR A 83 40.76 19.67 4.53
CA THR A 83 40.77 18.54 5.46
C THR A 83 41.83 18.80 6.53
N GLY A 84 41.41 19.15 7.75
CA GLY A 84 42.28 19.56 8.86
C GLY A 84 43.21 18.45 9.38
N PRO A 85 44.09 18.70 10.38
CA PRO A 85 45.01 17.70 10.91
C PRO A 85 44.32 16.78 11.92
N MET A 86 43.39 15.93 11.46
CA MET A 86 42.84 14.82 12.26
C MET A 86 43.70 13.56 12.11
N GLU A 87 43.88 12.84 13.21
CA GLU A 87 44.48 11.49 13.23
C GLU A 87 43.68 10.53 12.34
N ASP A 88 44.39 9.55 11.75
CA ASP A 88 43.75 8.54 10.91
C ASP A 88 42.75 7.72 11.73
N SER A 89 41.48 7.86 11.37
CA SER A 89 40.34 7.34 12.12
C SER A 89 39.18 7.09 11.18
N ARG A 90 38.16 6.37 11.64
CA ARG A 90 36.91 6.19 10.89
C ARG A 90 36.30 7.54 10.53
N ALA A 91 36.16 8.44 11.51
CA ALA A 91 35.62 9.79 11.33
C ALA A 91 36.39 10.60 10.27
N ARG A 92 37.73 10.56 10.29
CA ARG A 92 38.57 11.23 9.29
C ARG A 92 38.28 10.71 7.88
N ARG A 93 38.30 9.40 7.68
CA ARG A 93 38.03 8.79 6.35
C ARG A 93 36.65 9.15 5.81
N HIS A 94 35.62 9.15 6.66
CA HIS A 94 34.26 9.51 6.26
C HIS A 94 34.13 11.01 5.94
N LEU A 95 34.77 11.87 6.73
CA LEU A 95 34.79 13.32 6.47
C LEU A 95 35.51 13.64 5.16
N ASP A 96 36.68 13.04 4.92
CA ASP A 96 37.44 13.23 3.67
C ASP A 96 36.63 12.78 2.45
N ALA A 97 35.95 11.63 2.55
CA ALA A 97 35.08 11.14 1.48
C ALA A 97 33.91 12.09 1.19
N LEU A 98 33.27 12.67 2.22
CA LEU A 98 32.21 13.68 2.04
C LEU A 98 32.75 14.97 1.41
N VAL A 99 33.92 15.45 1.83
CA VAL A 99 34.56 16.64 1.26
C VAL A 99 34.89 16.40 -0.21
N GLU A 100 35.41 15.22 -0.57
CA GLU A 100 35.73 14.88 -1.95
C GLU A 100 34.46 14.74 -2.81
N LEU A 101 33.39 14.15 -2.27
CA LEU A 101 32.09 14.13 -2.92
C LEU A 101 31.57 15.54 -3.19
N TRP A 102 31.68 16.46 -2.22
CA TRP A 102 31.30 17.86 -2.42
C TRP A 102 32.11 18.52 -3.53
N ARG A 103 33.44 18.33 -3.55
CA ARG A 103 34.31 18.88 -4.61
C ARG A 103 33.89 18.41 -6.01
N LYS A 104 33.45 17.17 -6.16
CA LYS A 104 32.94 16.63 -7.43
C LYS A 104 31.63 17.28 -7.87
N LEU A 105 30.76 17.63 -6.93
CA LEU A 105 29.53 18.39 -7.20
C LEU A 105 29.81 19.85 -7.59
N GLY A 106 31.04 20.33 -7.39
CA GLY A 106 31.47 21.66 -7.79
C GLY A 106 30.70 22.76 -7.05
N ASP A 107 30.12 23.69 -7.81
CA ASP A 107 29.35 24.82 -7.27
C ASP A 107 27.90 24.46 -6.89
N ALA A 108 27.44 23.22 -7.13
CA ALA A 108 26.13 22.78 -6.68
C ALA A 108 26.03 22.81 -5.14
N LEU A 109 24.89 23.26 -4.64
CA LEU A 109 24.57 23.32 -3.22
C LEU A 109 23.16 22.81 -2.98
N PRO A 110 22.87 22.27 -1.78
CA PRO A 110 21.52 21.94 -1.37
C PRO A 110 20.54 23.09 -1.64
N GLU A 111 19.29 22.73 -1.89
CA GLU A 111 18.23 23.67 -2.20
C GLU A 111 18.14 24.79 -1.14
N GLY A 112 18.01 26.03 -1.62
CA GLY A 112 17.96 27.24 -0.79
C GLY A 112 19.31 27.79 -0.29
N LEU A 113 20.43 27.08 -0.48
CA LEU A 113 21.76 27.56 -0.03
C LEU A 113 22.55 28.34 -1.09
N ALA A 114 22.23 28.19 -2.38
CA ALA A 114 22.88 28.99 -3.42
C ALA A 114 22.66 30.50 -3.26
N PRO A 115 21.45 31.01 -2.92
CA PRO A 115 21.24 32.42 -2.60
C PRO A 115 22.07 32.89 -1.40
N VAL A 116 22.25 32.02 -0.39
CA VAL A 116 23.07 32.32 0.78
C VAL A 116 24.53 32.53 0.39
N ARG A 117 25.11 31.61 -0.40
CA ARG A 117 26.50 31.75 -0.88
C ARG A 117 26.68 33.03 -1.70
N HIS A 118 25.72 33.31 -2.59
CA HIS A 118 25.73 34.54 -3.39
C HIS A 118 25.74 35.79 -2.50
N VAL A 119 24.89 35.86 -1.48
CA VAL A 119 24.83 36.99 -0.54
C VAL A 119 26.12 37.17 0.26
N LEU A 120 26.76 36.08 0.69
CA LEU A 120 28.02 36.16 1.42
C LEU A 120 29.13 36.81 0.57
N GLU A 121 29.11 36.60 -0.75
CA GLU A 121 30.09 37.12 -1.70
C GLU A 121 29.67 38.44 -2.37
N LEU A 122 28.40 38.83 -2.24
CA LEU A 122 27.84 40.01 -2.89
C LEU A 122 28.54 41.29 -2.39
N PRO A 123 28.96 42.23 -3.25
CA PRO A 123 29.48 43.52 -2.80
C PRO A 123 28.43 44.34 -2.01
N HIS A 124 28.86 45.16 -1.05
CA HIS A 124 27.96 46.04 -0.30
C HIS A 124 27.17 46.99 -1.23
N GLY A 125 25.92 47.27 -0.89
CA GLY A 125 25.00 48.18 -1.58
C GLY A 125 24.31 47.59 -2.80
N ARG A 126 24.30 46.25 -2.97
CA ARG A 126 23.77 45.57 -4.18
C ARG A 126 22.43 44.88 -4.01
N PHE A 127 21.84 44.93 -2.82
CA PHE A 127 20.46 44.45 -2.61
C PHE A 127 19.43 45.42 -3.18
N LEU A 128 18.27 44.89 -3.56
CA LEU A 128 17.13 45.67 -4.06
C LEU A 128 16.40 46.44 -2.95
N ASP A 129 16.25 45.83 -1.78
CA ASP A 129 15.61 46.42 -0.60
C ASP A 129 16.37 46.02 0.68
N PRO A 130 16.25 46.79 1.79
CA PRO A 130 16.97 46.53 3.03
C PRO A 130 16.41 45.31 3.77
N LEU A 131 17.31 44.53 4.39
CA LEU A 131 16.97 43.38 5.24
C LEU A 131 17.64 43.46 6.63
N PRO A 132 17.26 44.41 7.51
CA PRO A 132 17.79 44.47 8.87
C PRO A 132 17.47 43.19 9.64
N VAL A 133 18.45 42.65 10.37
CA VAL A 133 18.23 41.48 11.22
C VAL A 133 17.63 41.87 12.57
N VAL A 134 16.92 40.95 13.21
CA VAL A 134 16.41 41.17 14.57
C VAL A 134 17.43 40.68 15.60
N GLN A 135 17.87 41.57 16.50
CA GLN A 135 18.88 41.29 17.51
C GLN A 135 18.42 40.20 18.49
N GLY A 136 19.24 39.15 18.67
CA GLY A 136 18.91 38.04 19.58
C GLY A 136 17.89 37.03 19.02
N SER A 137 17.49 37.18 17.75
CA SER A 137 16.62 36.21 17.05
C SER A 137 17.37 35.01 16.47
N LEU A 138 18.70 35.11 16.33
CA LEU A 138 19.54 34.03 15.82
C LEU A 138 19.54 32.84 16.78
N ASP A 139 19.17 31.67 16.25
CA ASP A 139 19.25 30.40 16.97
C ASP A 139 20.69 30.20 17.50
N PRO A 140 20.89 30.00 18.81
CA PRO A 140 22.21 29.71 19.38
C PRO A 140 22.91 28.52 18.70
N HIS A 141 22.12 27.55 18.24
CA HIS A 141 22.57 26.34 17.56
C HIS A 141 22.51 26.45 16.02
N ALA A 142 22.31 27.67 15.48
CA ALA A 142 22.38 27.90 14.04
C ALA A 142 23.70 27.38 13.46
N PRO A 143 23.69 26.71 12.29
CA PRO A 143 24.90 26.29 11.60
C PRO A 143 25.80 27.46 11.23
N ALA A 144 27.07 27.20 10.95
CA ALA A 144 28.07 28.23 10.65
C ALA A 144 27.66 29.12 9.47
N ALA A 145 27.14 28.51 8.38
CA ALA A 145 26.65 29.25 7.22
C ALA A 145 25.54 30.26 7.58
N MET A 146 24.62 29.86 8.47
CA MET A 146 23.51 30.71 8.89
C MET A 146 23.95 31.84 9.81
N LYS A 147 24.94 31.57 10.68
CA LYS A 147 25.59 32.60 11.51
C LYS A 147 26.33 33.62 10.63
N ALA A 148 27.00 33.17 9.59
CA ALA A 148 27.67 34.03 8.61
C ALA A 148 26.67 34.88 7.83
N LEU A 149 25.54 34.31 7.38
CA LEU A 149 24.48 35.05 6.72
C LEU A 149 23.89 36.13 7.62
N TYR A 150 23.55 35.80 8.87
CA TYR A 150 23.06 36.77 9.85
C TYR A 150 24.07 37.91 10.05
N ALA A 151 25.34 37.59 10.27
CA ALA A 151 26.39 38.59 10.45
C ALA A 151 26.56 39.48 9.20
N ARG A 152 26.46 38.90 8.00
CA ARG A 152 26.54 39.66 6.76
C ARG A 152 25.37 40.63 6.60
N LEU A 153 24.14 40.18 6.84
CA LEU A 153 22.96 41.05 6.78
C LEU A 153 23.01 42.13 7.87
N GLN A 154 23.48 41.79 9.07
CA GLN A 154 23.70 42.76 10.15
C GLN A 154 24.73 43.83 9.76
N GLN A 155 25.81 43.45 9.11
CA GLN A 155 26.83 44.38 8.65
C GLN A 155 26.31 45.31 7.54
N GLU A 156 25.46 44.79 6.65
CA GLU A 156 24.89 45.52 5.52
C GLU A 156 23.78 46.49 5.92
N PHE A 157 22.87 46.05 6.80
CA PHE A 157 21.61 46.75 7.09
C PHE A 157 21.40 47.12 8.56
N GLY A 158 22.30 46.71 9.44
CA GLY A 158 22.16 46.87 10.88
C GLY A 158 21.25 45.83 11.53
N ALA A 159 20.96 46.05 12.82
CA ALA A 159 20.03 45.24 13.59
C ALA A 159 18.95 46.09 14.24
N VAL A 160 17.75 45.53 14.37
CA VAL A 160 16.62 46.08 15.13
C VAL A 160 16.49 45.30 16.43
N GLU A 161 16.18 45.96 17.54
CA GLU A 161 15.95 45.25 18.82
C GLU A 161 14.82 44.23 18.68
N ALA A 162 15.04 43.02 19.21
CA ALA A 162 13.94 42.09 19.42
C ALA A 162 12.96 42.67 20.44
N PRO A 163 11.65 42.43 20.28
CA PRO A 163 10.72 42.56 21.39
C PRO A 163 11.26 41.73 22.56
N ALA A 164 11.19 42.26 23.78
CA ALA A 164 11.60 41.51 24.96
C ALA A 164 10.94 40.12 24.93
N LYS A 165 11.71 39.05 25.20
CA LYS A 165 11.17 37.71 25.44
C LYS A 165 10.35 37.74 26.73
N GLY A 166 9.13 38.26 26.61
CA GLY A 166 8.17 38.37 27.69
C GLY A 166 7.31 37.13 27.72
N ARG A 167 6.90 36.73 28.92
CA ARG A 167 5.76 35.83 29.08
C ARG A 167 4.53 36.59 28.60
N ALA A 168 4.05 36.25 27.41
CA ALA A 168 2.95 36.95 26.74
C ALA A 168 1.59 36.65 27.41
N ALA A 169 1.48 35.51 28.08
CA ALA A 169 0.27 35.10 28.74
C ALA A 169 0.01 35.87 30.04
N ARG A 170 -1.26 35.90 30.47
CA ARG A 170 -1.67 36.56 31.71
C ARG A 170 -0.86 36.07 32.91
N GLU A 171 -0.26 37.00 33.65
CA GLU A 171 0.48 36.70 34.88
C GLU A 171 -0.35 35.88 35.86
N GLY A 172 0.25 34.82 36.41
CA GLY A 172 -0.40 33.84 37.30
C GLY A 172 -1.02 32.63 36.58
N SER A 173 -1.21 32.67 35.26
CA SER A 173 -1.71 31.52 34.50
C SER A 173 -0.69 30.38 34.39
N ARG A 174 -1.16 29.16 34.14
CA ARG A 174 -0.29 27.99 33.89
C ARG A 174 0.52 28.16 32.61
N LEU A 175 -0.07 28.74 31.57
CA LEU A 175 0.66 29.10 30.35
C LEU A 175 1.78 30.11 30.62
N HIS A 176 1.53 31.15 31.43
CA HIS A 176 2.56 32.12 31.80
C HIS A 176 3.74 31.47 32.54
N ALA A 177 3.48 30.49 33.42
CA ALA A 177 4.54 29.74 34.10
C ALA A 177 5.44 28.98 33.10
N LEU A 178 4.85 28.39 32.04
CA LEU A 178 5.58 27.65 31.00
C LEU A 178 6.38 28.54 30.05
N GLN A 179 5.92 29.78 29.81
CA GLN A 179 6.59 30.71 28.90
C GLN A 179 7.95 31.20 29.40
N GLY A 180 8.32 30.90 30.65
CA GLY A 180 9.69 31.03 31.15
C GLY A 180 10.69 30.04 30.52
N GLY A 181 10.20 28.97 29.90
CA GLY A 181 10.98 27.89 29.30
C GLY A 181 10.56 26.53 29.86
N VAL A 182 10.10 25.60 29.01
CA VAL A 182 9.61 24.29 29.44
C VAL A 182 10.71 23.38 29.99
N ALA A 183 11.96 23.68 29.64
CA ALA A 183 13.15 22.98 30.11
C ALA A 183 13.79 23.59 31.38
N GLU A 184 13.26 24.72 31.88
CA GLU A 184 13.78 25.36 33.09
C GLU A 184 13.75 24.42 34.30
N ALA A 185 14.75 24.52 35.17
CA ALA A 185 14.88 23.61 36.31
C ALA A 185 13.72 23.76 37.32
N ALA A 186 13.23 24.98 37.50
CA ALA A 186 12.10 25.29 38.37
C ALA A 186 10.99 25.98 37.57
N ILE A 187 9.84 25.31 37.48
CA ILE A 187 8.60 25.87 36.93
C ILE A 187 7.63 26.00 38.12
N GLU A 188 7.00 27.16 38.26
CA GLU A 188 6.05 27.42 39.33
C GLU A 188 4.77 26.59 39.13
N ALA A 189 4.61 25.52 39.92
CA ALA A 189 3.44 24.67 39.89
C ALA A 189 2.24 25.32 40.63
N GLY A 190 1.03 25.07 40.13
CA GLY A 190 -0.21 25.60 40.70
C GLY A 190 -1.43 24.86 40.13
N PRO A 191 -2.65 25.11 40.63
CA PRO A 191 -3.83 24.37 40.18
C PRO A 191 -4.06 24.55 38.67
N LYS A 192 -4.66 23.53 38.02
CA LYS A 192 -5.05 23.61 36.61
C LYS A 192 -6.01 24.79 36.40
N ASP A 193 -5.75 25.59 35.38
CA ASP A 193 -6.61 26.69 34.94
C ASP A 193 -7.03 26.50 33.47
N ASP A 194 -7.77 27.46 32.93
CA ASP A 194 -8.32 27.39 31.56
C ASP A 194 -7.30 27.79 30.48
N SER A 195 -6.05 28.14 30.85
CA SER A 195 -5.02 28.51 29.87
C SER A 195 -4.43 27.31 29.12
N LEU A 196 -4.60 26.09 29.65
CA LEU A 196 -4.11 24.84 29.07
C LEU A 196 -5.22 23.78 29.03
N ALA A 197 -5.48 23.23 27.85
CA ALA A 197 -6.43 22.13 27.65
C ALA A 197 -5.77 20.95 26.93
N PHE A 198 -6.18 19.72 27.26
CA PHE A 198 -5.63 18.48 26.71
C PHE A 198 -6.77 17.54 26.35
N TYR A 199 -6.90 17.18 25.06
CA TYR A 199 -7.99 16.35 24.57
C TYR A 199 -7.46 15.15 23.79
N GLY A 200 -7.93 13.96 24.13
CA GLY A 200 -7.67 12.73 23.40
C GLY A 200 -8.73 12.52 22.31
N LEU A 201 -8.29 12.25 21.08
CA LEU A 201 -9.16 11.99 19.93
C LEU A 201 -8.73 10.72 19.19
N ARG A 202 -9.61 10.19 18.33
CA ARG A 202 -9.39 8.92 17.63
C ARG A 202 -8.10 8.92 16.79
N ASP A 203 -7.92 9.93 15.95
CA ASP A 203 -6.83 10.04 14.97
C ASP A 203 -6.58 11.49 14.55
N LEU A 204 -5.58 11.70 13.67
CA LEU A 204 -5.22 13.03 13.14
C LEU A 204 -6.36 13.72 12.37
N ALA A 205 -7.23 12.97 11.70
CA ALA A 205 -8.37 13.54 10.99
C ALA A 205 -9.38 14.14 11.99
N ALA A 206 -9.69 13.41 13.06
CA ALA A 206 -10.55 13.92 14.14
C ALA A 206 -9.94 15.13 14.86
N CYS A 207 -8.61 15.17 15.04
CA CYS A 207 -7.93 16.34 15.58
C CYS A 207 -8.07 17.57 14.66
N ALA A 208 -7.97 17.39 13.34
CA ALA A 208 -8.18 18.48 12.37
C ALA A 208 -9.63 19.01 12.43
N ASP A 209 -10.62 18.11 12.48
CA ASP A 209 -12.04 18.47 12.60
C ASP A 209 -12.31 19.24 13.91
N PHE A 210 -11.74 18.78 15.03
CA PHE A 210 -11.82 19.47 16.31
C PHE A 210 -11.18 20.86 16.23
N ALA A 211 -9.99 20.98 15.64
CA ALA A 211 -9.29 22.26 15.53
C ALA A 211 -10.10 23.28 14.71
N ALA A 212 -10.69 22.85 13.59
CA ALA A 212 -11.56 23.68 12.78
C ALA A 212 -12.83 24.10 13.55
N ALA A 213 -13.49 23.17 14.23
CA ALA A 213 -14.68 23.46 15.05
C ALA A 213 -14.36 24.38 16.23
N ARG A 214 -13.19 24.22 16.85
CA ARG A 214 -12.72 25.08 17.95
C ARG A 214 -12.41 26.49 17.45
N ALA A 215 -11.72 26.62 16.32
CA ALA A 215 -11.44 27.92 15.70
C ALA A 215 -12.76 28.62 15.33
N ARG A 216 -13.72 27.89 14.76
CA ARG A 216 -15.05 28.40 14.45
C ARG A 216 -15.78 28.91 15.69
N ALA A 217 -15.81 28.13 16.77
CA ALA A 217 -16.45 28.54 18.02
C ALA A 217 -15.81 29.79 18.63
N LEU A 218 -14.48 29.92 18.57
CA LEU A 218 -13.77 31.12 19.01
C LEU A 218 -14.18 32.34 18.15
N ILE A 219 -14.28 32.17 16.84
CA ILE A 219 -14.72 33.25 15.93
C ILE A 219 -16.16 33.68 16.24
N GLU A 220 -17.05 32.72 16.45
CA GLU A 220 -18.45 33.00 16.83
C GLU A 220 -18.57 33.69 18.19
N SER A 221 -17.60 33.47 19.09
CA SER A 221 -17.51 34.18 20.36
C SER A 221 -16.92 35.60 20.26
N GLY A 222 -16.53 36.04 19.07
CA GLY A 222 -16.03 37.39 18.79
C GLY A 222 -14.51 37.52 18.67
N ILE A 223 -13.77 36.41 18.67
CA ILE A 223 -12.32 36.41 18.43
C ILE A 223 -12.04 36.56 16.93
N SER A 224 -11.09 37.42 16.55
CA SER A 224 -10.71 37.53 15.14
C SER A 224 -9.93 36.29 14.69
N ALA A 225 -10.18 35.77 13.48
CA ALA A 225 -9.49 34.58 12.97
C ALA A 225 -7.95 34.71 13.01
N ARG A 226 -7.42 35.92 12.75
CA ARG A 226 -5.98 36.22 12.83
C ARG A 226 -5.37 36.09 14.23
N GLU A 227 -6.19 36.08 15.28
CA GLU A 227 -5.77 35.86 16.67
C GLU A 227 -5.75 34.37 17.05
N ILE A 228 -6.06 33.47 16.12
CA ILE A 228 -6.05 32.03 16.31
C ILE A 228 -4.93 31.42 15.46
N ALA A 229 -4.21 30.45 16.04
CA ALA A 229 -3.21 29.66 15.35
C ALA A 229 -3.46 28.16 15.52
N VAL A 230 -3.16 27.41 14.47
CA VAL A 230 -3.10 25.96 14.46
C VAL A 230 -1.66 25.55 14.20
N LEU A 231 -1.12 24.69 15.05
CA LEU A 231 0.19 24.11 14.93
C LEU A 231 0.04 22.63 14.57
N ALA A 232 0.61 22.26 13.42
CA ALA A 232 0.51 20.92 12.86
C ALA A 232 1.84 20.45 12.27
N SER A 233 2.15 19.16 12.41
CA SER A 233 3.15 18.43 11.63
C SER A 233 2.47 17.64 10.52
N GLY A 234 3.20 17.41 9.43
CA GLY A 234 2.79 16.49 8.38
C GLY A 234 1.93 17.12 7.28
N ASP A 235 1.11 16.28 6.64
CA ASP A 235 0.35 16.63 5.45
C ASP A 235 -0.79 17.62 5.78
N PRO A 236 -0.77 18.84 5.18
CA PRO A 236 -1.80 19.85 5.43
C PRO A 236 -3.19 19.47 4.89
N CYS A 237 -3.34 18.39 4.11
CA CYS A 237 -4.63 18.01 3.51
C CYS A 237 -5.77 17.86 4.53
N GLN A 238 -5.53 17.26 5.70
CA GLN A 238 -6.58 17.08 6.72
C GLN A 238 -7.01 18.42 7.33
N ILE A 239 -6.04 19.31 7.60
CA ILE A 239 -6.30 20.66 8.11
C ILE A 239 -7.06 21.49 7.06
N ALA A 240 -6.61 21.45 5.80
CA ALA A 240 -7.27 22.14 4.70
C ALA A 240 -8.72 21.68 4.53
N ARG A 241 -8.98 20.36 4.55
CA ARG A 241 -10.32 19.77 4.50
C ARG A 241 -11.20 20.30 5.64
N ALA A 242 -10.77 20.08 6.88
CA ALA A 242 -11.57 20.38 8.06
C ALA A 242 -11.96 21.87 8.14
N PHE A 243 -11.02 22.77 7.85
CA PHE A 243 -11.28 24.21 7.88
C PHE A 243 -12.17 24.68 6.72
N ALA A 244 -12.00 24.09 5.52
CA ALA A 244 -12.87 24.38 4.39
C ALA A 244 -14.33 23.97 4.69
N GLU A 245 -14.54 22.80 5.29
CA GLU A 245 -15.87 22.32 5.70
C GLU A 245 -16.53 23.23 6.76
N GLN A 246 -15.74 23.81 7.66
CA GLN A 246 -16.22 24.79 8.66
C GLN A 246 -16.33 26.22 8.14
N GLY A 247 -15.90 26.48 6.89
CA GLY A 247 -15.85 27.82 6.29
C GLY A 247 -14.92 28.78 7.04
N VAL A 248 -13.84 28.27 7.65
CA VAL A 248 -12.86 29.08 8.39
C VAL A 248 -11.63 29.30 7.50
N PRO A 249 -11.27 30.55 7.15
CA PRO A 249 -10.10 30.80 6.31
C PRO A 249 -8.80 30.49 7.05
N ILE A 250 -7.87 29.81 6.38
CA ILE A 250 -6.51 29.58 6.88
C ILE A 250 -5.53 30.51 6.14
N SER A 251 -4.53 30.97 6.88
CA SER A 251 -3.32 31.61 6.36
C SER A 251 -2.12 30.73 6.60
N GLY A 252 -1.37 30.38 5.56
CA GLY A 252 -0.16 29.57 5.64
C GLY A 252 -0.29 28.15 5.08
N LEU A 253 -1.37 27.84 4.37
CA LEU A 253 -1.44 26.64 3.52
C LEU A 253 -0.50 26.78 2.33
N PRO A 254 0.09 25.68 1.81
CA PRO A 254 0.85 25.74 0.56
C PRO A 254 -0.06 26.17 -0.59
N SER A 255 0.48 26.92 -1.57
CA SER A 255 -0.29 27.38 -2.74
C SER A 255 -0.87 26.23 -3.57
N SER A 256 -0.21 25.07 -3.55
CA SER A 256 -0.73 23.79 -4.01
C SER A 256 -0.53 22.73 -2.93
N LEU A 257 -1.57 21.92 -2.67
CA LEU A 257 -1.44 20.79 -1.77
C LEU A 257 -0.45 19.75 -2.36
N PRO A 258 0.21 18.95 -1.52
CA PRO A 258 1.17 17.97 -1.99
C PRO A 258 0.49 16.93 -2.90
N GLU A 259 0.96 16.79 -4.13
CA GLU A 259 0.43 15.84 -5.10
C GLU A 259 1.34 14.61 -5.26
N ARG A 260 0.75 13.50 -5.69
CA ARG A 260 1.50 12.29 -6.06
C ARG A 260 2.33 12.54 -7.32
N ASP A 261 3.52 11.95 -7.39
CA ASP A 261 4.34 11.97 -8.61
C ASP A 261 3.85 10.93 -9.63
N ILE A 262 2.70 11.24 -10.26
CA ILE A 262 2.08 10.39 -11.28
C ILE A 262 3.04 10.11 -12.46
N ILE A 263 3.93 11.06 -12.77
CA ILE A 263 4.94 10.91 -13.84
C ILE A 263 5.94 9.82 -13.46
N GLY A 264 6.53 9.90 -12.27
CA GLY A 264 7.47 8.90 -11.75
C GLY A 264 6.83 7.52 -11.58
N GLU A 265 5.60 7.46 -11.06
CA GLU A 265 4.84 6.23 -10.91
C GLU A 265 4.56 5.56 -12.27
N THR A 266 4.10 6.34 -13.26
CA THR A 266 3.83 5.82 -14.61
C THR A 266 5.11 5.36 -15.29
N ALA A 267 6.23 6.09 -15.12
CA ALA A 267 7.53 5.67 -15.64
C ALA A 267 7.96 4.31 -15.06
N LEU A 268 7.87 4.14 -13.73
CA LEU A 268 8.19 2.88 -13.06
C LEU A 268 7.32 1.73 -13.59
N GLN A 269 6.00 1.95 -13.65
CA GLN A 269 5.07 0.92 -14.12
C GLN A 269 5.27 0.58 -15.60
N LEU A 270 5.57 1.56 -16.46
CA LEU A 270 5.91 1.30 -17.87
C LEU A 270 7.17 0.45 -17.99
N ALA A 271 8.23 0.76 -17.23
CA ALA A 271 9.46 -0.04 -17.23
C ALA A 271 9.19 -1.48 -16.79
N LEU A 272 8.41 -1.66 -15.71
CA LEU A 272 7.99 -2.98 -15.24
C LEU A 272 7.13 -3.72 -16.27
N ALA A 273 6.26 -3.01 -16.99
CA ALA A 273 5.43 -3.59 -18.05
C ALA A 273 6.23 -4.06 -19.27
N LYS A 274 7.46 -3.56 -19.45
CA LYS A 274 8.36 -4.02 -20.52
C LYS A 274 9.18 -5.25 -20.11
N ARG A 275 9.34 -5.51 -18.80
CA ARG A 275 10.02 -6.69 -18.24
C ARG A 275 9.08 -7.90 -18.29
N THR A 276 9.64 -9.07 -18.64
CA THR A 276 8.91 -10.34 -18.65
C THR A 276 9.30 -11.19 -17.43
N PRO A 277 8.35 -11.89 -16.78
CA PRO A 277 6.90 -11.77 -16.96
C PRO A 277 6.37 -10.43 -16.43
N THR A 278 5.34 -9.88 -17.07
CA THR A 278 4.71 -8.62 -16.66
C THR A 278 3.63 -8.90 -15.62
N PRO A 279 3.72 -8.34 -14.39
CA PRO A 279 2.70 -8.56 -13.37
C PRO A 279 1.36 -7.93 -13.77
N ALA A 280 0.24 -8.62 -13.49
CA ALA A 280 -1.09 -8.11 -13.80
C ALA A 280 -1.38 -6.75 -13.13
N MET A 281 -0.97 -6.58 -11.87
CA MET A 281 -1.15 -5.33 -11.12
C MET A 281 -0.41 -4.14 -11.75
N VAL A 282 0.72 -4.37 -12.43
CA VAL A 282 1.46 -3.30 -13.12
C VAL A 282 0.62 -2.76 -14.28
N LEU A 283 0.06 -3.67 -15.08
CA LEU A 283 -0.82 -3.31 -16.19
C LEU A 283 -2.12 -2.65 -15.70
N ALA A 284 -2.73 -3.21 -14.64
CA ALA A 284 -3.93 -2.64 -14.03
C ALA A 284 -3.66 -1.20 -13.53
N SER A 285 -2.53 -0.97 -12.86
CA SER A 285 -2.12 0.35 -12.39
C SER A 285 -1.90 1.35 -13.53
N LEU A 286 -1.26 0.92 -14.63
CA LEU A 286 -1.09 1.75 -15.83
C LEU A 286 -2.44 2.17 -16.41
N THR A 287 -3.40 1.25 -16.46
CA THR A 287 -4.73 1.55 -17.02
C THR A 287 -5.55 2.51 -16.18
N LEU A 288 -5.24 2.60 -14.88
CA LEU A 288 -5.81 3.58 -13.96
C LEU A 288 -5.07 4.93 -13.94
N SER A 289 -3.88 5.02 -14.56
CA SER A 289 -3.11 6.26 -14.57
C SER A 289 -3.90 7.37 -15.26
N PRO A 290 -4.01 8.57 -14.66
CA PRO A 290 -4.69 9.69 -15.28
C PRO A 290 -3.95 10.23 -16.52
N LEU A 291 -2.74 9.73 -16.82
CA LEU A 291 -2.02 10.05 -18.05
C LEU A 291 -2.53 9.26 -19.27
N MET A 292 -3.31 8.19 -19.05
CA MET A 292 -3.85 7.40 -20.15
C MET A 292 -4.94 8.18 -20.91
N PRO A 293 -5.07 7.97 -22.23
CA PRO A 293 -5.98 8.76 -23.06
C PRO A 293 -7.47 8.37 -22.94
N TRP A 294 -7.78 7.27 -22.24
CA TRP A 294 -9.14 6.81 -22.01
C TRP A 294 -9.74 7.34 -20.70
N SER A 295 -11.06 7.22 -20.55
CA SER A 295 -11.75 7.67 -19.35
C SER A 295 -11.37 6.86 -18.11
N ALA A 296 -11.50 7.45 -16.92
CA ALA A 296 -11.28 6.75 -15.66
C ALA A 296 -12.16 5.49 -15.51
N GLN A 297 -13.39 5.50 -16.03
CA GLN A 297 -14.25 4.33 -15.99
C GLN A 297 -13.74 3.21 -16.89
N THR A 298 -13.35 3.54 -18.13
CA THR A 298 -12.73 2.57 -19.06
C THR A 298 -11.46 1.96 -18.46
N GLY A 299 -10.66 2.77 -17.76
CA GLY A 299 -9.48 2.32 -17.04
C GLY A 299 -9.82 1.32 -15.93
N ARG A 300 -10.87 1.57 -15.13
CA ARG A 300 -11.35 0.65 -14.10
C ARG A 300 -11.85 -0.67 -14.69
N ASP A 301 -12.72 -0.60 -15.70
CA ASP A 301 -13.26 -1.80 -16.36
C ASP A 301 -12.13 -2.66 -16.94
N LEU A 302 -11.10 -2.04 -17.52
CA LEU A 302 -9.93 -2.74 -18.03
C LEU A 302 -9.07 -3.34 -16.90
N ALA A 303 -8.82 -2.58 -15.83
CA ALA A 303 -8.07 -3.04 -14.67
C ALA A 303 -8.75 -4.26 -14.01
N GLU A 304 -10.07 -4.25 -13.89
CA GLU A 304 -10.87 -5.37 -13.38
C GLU A 304 -10.74 -6.62 -14.26
N ASN A 305 -10.84 -6.47 -15.59
CA ASN A 305 -10.62 -7.56 -16.53
C ASN A 305 -9.20 -8.15 -16.41
N LEU A 306 -8.18 -7.29 -16.24
CA LEU A 306 -6.78 -7.71 -16.10
C LEU A 306 -6.55 -8.53 -14.84
N ILE A 307 -7.09 -8.09 -13.70
CA ILE A 307 -7.01 -8.84 -12.45
C ILE A 307 -7.80 -10.15 -12.55
N GLY A 308 -8.88 -10.17 -13.34
CA GLY A 308 -9.62 -11.39 -13.71
C GLY A 308 -8.91 -12.30 -14.73
N GLY A 309 -7.71 -11.94 -15.21
CA GLY A 309 -6.91 -12.73 -16.16
C GLY A 309 -7.20 -12.48 -17.65
N ASP A 310 -8.03 -11.48 -18.00
CA ASP A 310 -8.28 -11.08 -19.38
C ASP A 310 -7.41 -9.88 -19.80
N PHE A 311 -6.37 -10.19 -20.57
CA PHE A 311 -5.40 -9.21 -21.06
C PHE A 311 -5.74 -8.62 -22.44
N ARG A 312 -6.86 -9.01 -23.07
CA ARG A 312 -7.18 -8.65 -24.47
C ARG A 312 -7.48 -7.15 -24.63
N GLY A 313 -8.15 -6.57 -23.64
CA GLY A 313 -8.54 -5.16 -23.64
C GLY A 313 -9.67 -4.85 -24.63
N ASP A 314 -10.66 -5.75 -24.75
CA ASP A 314 -11.76 -5.62 -25.73
C ASP A 314 -12.53 -4.29 -25.59
N VAL A 315 -12.61 -3.73 -24.39
CA VAL A 315 -13.22 -2.41 -24.09
C VAL A 315 -12.56 -1.26 -24.87
N LEU A 316 -11.30 -1.41 -25.29
CA LEU A 316 -10.56 -0.41 -26.08
C LEU A 316 -10.79 -0.55 -27.59
N SER A 317 -11.41 -1.64 -28.05
CA SER A 317 -11.64 -1.93 -29.47
C SER A 317 -12.41 -0.85 -30.24
N PRO A 318 -13.36 -0.09 -29.65
CA PRO A 318 -14.04 1.00 -30.34
C PRO A 318 -13.10 2.13 -30.82
N THR A 319 -11.89 2.25 -30.26
CA THR A 319 -10.92 3.29 -30.63
C THR A 319 -9.59 2.67 -31.06
N PRO A 320 -9.29 2.61 -32.38
CA PRO A 320 -8.07 1.95 -32.89
C PRO A 320 -6.77 2.45 -32.23
N ALA A 321 -6.66 3.75 -31.98
CA ALA A 321 -5.49 4.33 -31.32
C ALA A 321 -5.28 3.79 -29.87
N HIS A 322 -6.37 3.56 -29.13
CA HIS A 322 -6.31 2.98 -27.78
C HIS A 322 -5.91 1.50 -27.84
N LYS A 323 -6.45 0.75 -28.81
CA LYS A 323 -6.07 -0.66 -29.03
C LYS A 323 -4.59 -0.80 -29.40
N ASP A 324 -4.08 0.07 -30.26
CA ASP A 324 -2.67 0.08 -30.65
C ASP A 324 -1.77 0.45 -29.47
N LEU A 325 -2.13 1.50 -28.71
CA LEU A 325 -1.42 1.88 -27.49
C LEU A 325 -1.40 0.73 -26.47
N TRP A 326 -2.53 0.06 -26.25
CA TRP A 326 -2.61 -1.08 -25.34
C TRP A 326 -1.74 -2.25 -25.78
N THR A 327 -1.65 -2.48 -27.10
CA THR A 327 -0.75 -3.49 -27.67
C THR A 327 0.70 -3.13 -27.38
N ASP A 328 1.09 -1.87 -27.55
CA ASP A 328 2.44 -1.38 -27.23
C ASP A 328 2.73 -1.47 -25.71
N ILE A 329 1.74 -1.17 -24.85
CA ILE A 329 1.84 -1.26 -23.38
C ILE A 329 2.00 -2.71 -22.90
N ARG A 330 1.40 -3.71 -23.57
CA ARG A 330 1.60 -5.13 -23.22
C ARG A 330 2.85 -5.76 -23.83
N ALA A 331 3.42 -5.17 -24.87
CA ALA A 331 4.59 -5.74 -25.53
C ALA A 331 5.82 -5.72 -24.62
N SER A 332 6.51 -6.86 -24.48
CA SER A 332 7.78 -6.96 -23.77
C SER A 332 8.94 -6.36 -24.58
N ALA A 333 9.98 -5.88 -23.91
CA ALA A 333 11.21 -5.45 -24.56
C ALA A 333 12.36 -6.44 -24.29
N GLY A 334 12.86 -7.10 -25.34
CA GLY A 334 14.01 -8.02 -25.25
C GLY A 334 15.37 -7.35 -25.41
N SER A 335 15.42 -6.14 -25.95
CA SER A 335 16.65 -5.36 -26.16
C SER A 335 16.47 -3.90 -25.77
N LEU A 336 17.58 -3.19 -25.50
CA LEU A 336 17.57 -1.76 -25.25
C LEU A 336 16.99 -0.96 -26.43
N ALA A 337 17.19 -1.41 -27.67
CA ALA A 337 16.61 -0.77 -28.86
C ALA A 337 15.09 -0.91 -28.91
N GLN A 338 14.58 -2.11 -28.64
CA GLN A 338 13.14 -2.34 -28.58
C GLN A 338 12.49 -1.57 -27.42
N LEU A 339 13.18 -1.51 -26.27
CA LEU A 339 12.72 -0.76 -25.10
C LEU A 339 12.53 0.72 -25.45
N ARG A 340 13.55 1.37 -26.03
CA ARG A 340 13.45 2.78 -26.44
C ARG A 340 12.32 3.00 -27.45
N PHE A 341 12.24 2.16 -28.48
CA PHE A 341 11.20 2.27 -29.50
C PHE A 341 9.78 2.20 -28.91
N LEU A 342 9.52 1.22 -28.02
CA LEU A 342 8.21 1.08 -27.37
C LEU A 342 7.90 2.26 -26.46
N ILE A 343 8.86 2.68 -25.63
CA ILE A 343 8.69 3.82 -24.73
C ILE A 343 8.42 5.10 -25.52
N ASP A 344 9.15 5.34 -26.61
CA ASP A 344 8.94 6.53 -27.44
C ASP A 344 7.51 6.57 -28.01
N ARG A 345 7.06 5.45 -28.60
CA ARG A 345 5.72 5.33 -29.20
C ARG A 345 4.58 5.41 -28.18
N ILE A 346 4.78 4.89 -26.97
CA ILE A 346 3.83 5.00 -25.86
C ILE A 346 3.77 6.46 -25.37
N CYS A 347 4.93 7.06 -25.10
CA CYS A 347 5.03 8.43 -24.59
C CYS A 347 4.49 9.48 -25.58
N GLU A 348 4.47 9.20 -26.88
CA GLU A 348 3.82 10.06 -27.88
C GLU A 348 2.28 10.07 -27.80
N ARG A 349 1.67 9.10 -27.10
CA ARG A 349 0.21 8.86 -27.08
C ARG A 349 -0.44 9.05 -25.71
N ILE A 350 0.34 9.35 -24.67
CA ILE A 350 -0.14 9.60 -23.31
C ILE A 350 0.06 11.07 -22.92
N ALA A 351 -0.71 11.56 -21.96
CA ALA A 351 -0.50 12.90 -21.41
C ALA A 351 0.87 12.98 -20.70
N ASN A 352 1.55 14.13 -20.83
CA ASN A 352 2.87 14.38 -20.25
C ASN A 352 3.94 13.32 -20.60
N GLY A 353 3.79 12.61 -21.72
CA GLY A 353 4.70 11.49 -22.04
C GLY A 353 6.17 11.89 -22.25
N ASN A 354 6.46 13.15 -22.62
CA ASN A 354 7.83 13.65 -22.66
C ASN A 354 8.48 13.69 -21.26
N GLU A 355 7.72 14.02 -20.22
CA GLU A 355 8.19 14.03 -18.83
C GLU A 355 8.36 12.61 -18.32
N VAL A 356 7.42 11.71 -18.63
CA VAL A 356 7.54 10.27 -18.32
C VAL A 356 8.79 9.68 -18.98
N ARG A 357 9.04 10.03 -20.25
CA ARG A 357 10.23 9.60 -20.99
C ARG A 357 11.52 10.11 -20.33
N ALA A 358 11.53 11.36 -19.86
CA ALA A 358 12.70 11.94 -19.20
C ALA A 358 13.05 11.23 -17.87
N ARG A 359 12.05 10.65 -17.17
CA ARG A 359 12.29 9.83 -15.97
C ARG A 359 12.85 8.44 -16.27
N LEU A 360 12.76 7.96 -17.51
CA LEU A 360 13.27 6.68 -17.96
C LEU A 360 14.69 6.83 -18.52
N SER A 361 15.71 6.73 -17.65
CA SER A 361 17.12 6.77 -18.07
C SER A 361 17.57 5.45 -18.72
N ILE A 362 17.08 5.18 -19.93
CA ILE A 362 17.43 3.97 -20.69
C ILE A 362 18.83 4.16 -21.32
N PRO A 363 19.80 3.28 -21.05
CA PRO A 363 21.15 3.42 -21.59
C PRO A 363 21.18 3.26 -23.13
N PRO A 364 22.13 3.92 -23.82
CA PRO A 364 22.35 3.73 -25.25
C PRO A 364 22.91 2.33 -25.56
N GLY A 365 22.71 1.86 -26.80
CA GLY A 365 23.23 0.56 -27.27
C GLY A 365 22.16 -0.48 -27.59
N GLU A 366 22.54 -1.64 -28.10
CA GLU A 366 21.61 -2.67 -28.61
C GLU A 366 21.48 -3.92 -27.73
N GLY A 367 22.26 -3.99 -26.64
CA GLY A 367 22.30 -5.15 -25.75
C GLY A 367 21.00 -5.39 -24.95
N ASN A 368 21.03 -6.41 -24.10
CA ASN A 368 19.92 -6.73 -23.21
C ASN A 368 19.76 -5.63 -22.14
N PRO A 369 18.52 -5.25 -21.76
CA PRO A 369 18.30 -4.29 -20.68
C PRO A 369 18.77 -4.85 -19.34
N ASP A 370 19.61 -4.11 -18.63
CA ASP A 370 19.84 -4.32 -17.20
C ASP A 370 18.64 -3.74 -16.44
N TRP A 371 17.61 -4.57 -16.24
CA TRP A 371 16.38 -4.15 -15.59
C TRP A 371 16.60 -3.63 -14.17
N GLU A 372 17.53 -4.20 -13.43
CA GLU A 372 17.77 -3.77 -12.05
C GLU A 372 18.45 -2.40 -12.02
N ALA A 373 19.36 -2.11 -12.96
CA ALA A 373 19.93 -0.77 -13.10
C ALA A 373 18.89 0.26 -13.57
N ILE A 374 18.05 -0.09 -14.56
CA ILE A 374 17.01 0.80 -15.10
C ILE A 374 15.98 1.13 -14.03
N LEU A 375 15.43 0.12 -13.33
CA LEU A 375 14.40 0.31 -12.30
C LEU A 375 14.93 1.14 -11.12
N ARG A 376 16.18 0.91 -10.69
CA ARG A 376 16.83 1.72 -9.64
C ARG A 376 17.06 3.18 -10.05
N GLY A 377 17.18 3.45 -11.35
CA GLY A 377 17.33 4.80 -11.89
C GLY A 377 16.04 5.61 -11.89
N ILE A 378 14.87 4.97 -11.80
CA ILE A 378 13.57 5.65 -11.81
C ILE A 378 13.28 6.17 -10.40
N GLN A 379 13.26 7.49 -10.24
CA GLN A 379 12.89 8.14 -8.98
C GLN A 379 11.43 8.55 -9.01
N ILE A 380 10.68 8.12 -8.00
CA ILE A 380 9.37 8.68 -7.65
C ILE A 380 9.63 9.78 -6.64
N ALA A 381 9.38 11.02 -7.05
CA ALA A 381 9.62 12.18 -6.21
C ALA A 381 8.64 12.18 -5.03
N PRO A 382 9.09 12.56 -3.82
CA PRO A 382 8.16 12.88 -2.75
C PRO A 382 7.27 14.05 -3.20
N PRO A 383 6.04 14.16 -2.67
CA PRO A 383 5.17 15.29 -2.97
C PRO A 383 5.87 16.62 -2.70
N LEU A 384 5.98 17.47 -3.73
CA LEU A 384 6.52 18.82 -3.61
C LEU A 384 5.52 19.66 -2.81
N VAL A 385 6.01 20.35 -1.78
CA VAL A 385 5.20 21.30 -1.00
C VAL A 385 5.57 22.69 -1.48
N ALA A 386 4.60 23.40 -2.07
CA ALA A 386 4.82 24.78 -2.49
C ALA A 386 4.96 25.72 -1.29
N ASP A 387 5.52 26.91 -1.52
CA ASP A 387 5.64 27.94 -0.48
C ASP A 387 4.25 28.27 0.11
N PRO A 388 4.16 28.49 1.44
CA PRO A 388 2.90 28.78 2.10
C PRO A 388 2.38 30.18 1.77
N GLU A 389 1.11 30.29 1.40
CA GLU A 389 0.42 31.56 1.18
C GLU A 389 -0.03 32.17 2.51
N ARG A 390 0.68 33.22 2.96
CA ARG A 390 0.40 33.89 4.23
C ARG A 390 -0.41 35.18 4.01
N ASN A 391 -1.58 35.28 4.65
CA ASN A 391 -2.45 36.44 4.66
C ASN A 391 -2.74 36.93 6.10
N LEU A 392 -3.20 38.18 6.25
CA LEU A 392 -3.39 38.80 7.56
C LEU A 392 -4.71 38.45 8.26
N GLU A 393 -5.68 37.87 7.54
CA GLU A 393 -7.07 37.77 8.02
C GLU A 393 -7.48 36.34 8.46
N GLY A 394 -6.87 35.30 7.91
CA GLY A 394 -7.19 33.90 8.24
C GLY A 394 -6.58 33.41 9.55
N VAL A 395 -6.95 32.21 10.01
CA VAL A 395 -6.30 31.48 11.11
C VAL A 395 -4.87 31.11 10.70
N SER A 396 -3.88 31.37 11.55
CA SER A 396 -2.49 31.01 11.23
C SER A 396 -2.29 29.50 11.22
N LEU A 397 -1.73 28.96 10.14
CA LEU A 397 -1.10 27.65 10.17
C LEU A 397 0.38 27.80 10.48
N TRP A 398 0.84 27.11 11.52
CA TRP A 398 2.23 26.99 11.91
C TRP A 398 2.68 25.55 11.65
N SER A 399 3.84 25.39 10.99
CA SER A 399 4.50 24.09 10.90
C SER A 399 5.13 23.75 12.24
N ALA A 400 5.04 22.48 12.65
CA ALA A 400 5.73 21.94 13.83
C ALA A 400 7.23 22.24 13.85
N LEU A 401 7.84 22.38 12.67
CA LEU A 401 9.27 22.56 12.46
C LEU A 401 9.67 24.04 12.31
N GLU A 402 8.73 24.97 12.44
CA GLU A 402 8.95 26.40 12.26
C GLU A 402 8.53 27.23 13.49
N SER A 403 9.26 28.32 13.72
CA SER A 403 8.86 29.30 14.74
C SER A 403 7.59 30.03 14.28
N PRO A 404 6.78 30.51 15.23
CA PRO A 404 5.58 31.28 14.91
C PRO A 404 5.93 32.54 14.09
N TRP A 405 5.18 32.80 13.03
CA TRP A 405 5.39 33.95 12.14
C TRP A 405 4.52 35.17 12.50
N ARG A 406 3.60 35.01 13.46
CA ARG A 406 2.91 36.09 14.16
C ARG A 406 2.39 35.60 15.52
N PRO A 407 2.19 36.46 16.52
CA PRO A 407 1.58 36.08 17.79
C PRO A 407 0.10 35.70 17.62
N CYS A 408 -0.45 34.97 18.59
CA CYS A 408 -1.86 34.63 18.66
C CYS A 408 -2.39 34.72 20.10
N ARG A 409 -3.72 34.74 20.24
CA ARG A 409 -4.41 34.57 21.53
C ARG A 409 -4.63 33.09 21.84
N HIS A 410 -5.05 32.34 20.83
CA HIS A 410 -5.39 30.93 20.99
C HIS A 410 -4.57 30.05 20.05
N LEU A 411 -3.81 29.13 20.62
CA LEU A 411 -3.06 28.10 19.89
C LEU A 411 -3.75 26.75 20.03
N ILE A 412 -3.91 26.04 18.92
CA ILE A 412 -4.40 24.66 18.86
C ILE A 412 -3.29 23.79 18.26
N VAL A 413 -2.75 22.85 19.04
CA VAL A 413 -1.72 21.89 18.60
C VAL A 413 -2.42 20.58 18.22
N THR A 414 -2.39 20.19 16.95
CA THR A 414 -3.28 19.13 16.43
C THR A 414 -2.78 17.70 16.62
N ASP A 415 -1.49 17.55 16.89
CA ASP A 415 -0.75 16.32 16.77
C ASP A 415 0.32 16.26 17.86
N PHE A 416 -0.11 16.42 19.11
CA PHE A 416 0.75 16.40 20.28
C PHE A 416 1.16 14.96 20.64
N THR A 417 1.87 14.31 19.71
CA THR A 417 2.30 12.92 19.74
C THR A 417 3.79 12.75 19.98
N ASP A 418 4.20 11.55 20.37
CA ASP A 418 5.60 11.19 20.56
C ASP A 418 6.44 11.50 19.31
N GLY A 419 7.66 11.98 19.54
CA GLY A 419 8.55 12.46 18.49
C GLY A 419 8.31 13.91 18.05
N LEU A 420 7.20 14.53 18.45
CA LEU A 420 6.86 15.93 18.18
C LEU A 420 6.75 16.72 19.49
N TYR A 421 7.18 17.98 19.51
CA TYR A 421 7.06 18.94 20.64
C TYR A 421 7.65 18.49 22.01
N PRO A 422 8.98 18.46 22.20
CA PRO A 422 10.01 18.85 21.25
C PRO A 422 10.24 17.77 20.20
N THR A 423 10.65 18.20 19.01
CA THR A 423 10.98 17.27 17.93
C THR A 423 12.11 16.34 18.34
N ARG A 424 11.92 15.03 18.19
CA ARG A 424 12.95 14.03 18.52
C ARG A 424 14.18 14.24 17.62
N PRO A 425 15.38 14.40 18.19
CA PRO A 425 16.58 14.55 17.38
C PRO A 425 16.86 13.27 16.59
N ARG A 426 17.17 13.42 15.30
CA ARG A 426 17.67 12.33 14.49
C ARG A 426 19.16 12.14 14.76
N ALA A 427 19.63 10.90 14.81
CA ALA A 427 21.05 10.61 14.85
C ALA A 427 21.71 11.05 13.53
N ASN A 428 22.96 11.50 13.59
CA ASN A 428 23.73 11.71 12.39
C ASN A 428 23.94 10.35 11.70
N PRO A 429 23.63 10.22 10.40
CA PRO A 429 23.63 8.91 9.74
C PRO A 429 25.06 8.37 9.50
N MET A 430 26.09 9.22 9.59
CA MET A 430 27.48 8.85 9.29
C MET A 430 28.40 8.88 10.51
N PHE A 431 28.18 9.81 11.44
CA PHE A 431 29.06 10.06 12.57
C PHE A 431 28.40 9.76 13.91
N LEU A 432 29.13 9.14 14.83
CA LEU A 432 28.75 9.03 16.23
C LEU A 432 28.85 10.40 16.92
N ASP A 433 28.08 10.63 17.99
CA ASP A 433 28.15 11.89 18.75
C ASP A 433 29.58 12.15 19.28
N SER A 434 30.31 11.10 19.68
CA SER A 434 31.72 11.22 20.08
C SER A 434 32.64 11.64 18.93
N GLU A 435 32.37 11.17 17.71
CA GLU A 435 33.13 11.56 16.51
C GLU A 435 32.82 13.00 16.11
N ILE A 436 31.57 13.45 16.25
CA ILE A 436 31.17 14.85 16.03
C ILE A 436 31.93 15.80 16.96
N ILE A 437 32.07 15.43 18.24
CA ILE A 437 32.86 16.20 19.21
C ILE A 437 34.33 16.29 18.76
N THR A 438 34.92 15.18 18.34
CA THR A 438 36.31 15.15 17.84
C THR A 438 36.46 16.01 16.59
N ILE A 439 35.58 15.85 15.59
CA ILE A 439 35.59 16.66 14.35
C ILE A 439 35.56 18.15 14.70
N ARG A 440 34.66 18.56 15.60
CA ARG A 440 34.57 19.94 16.06
C ARG A 440 35.87 20.41 16.71
N ALA A 441 36.45 19.61 17.60
CA ALA A 441 37.68 19.97 18.32
C ALA A 441 38.89 20.11 17.38
N THR A 442 39.00 19.27 16.35
CA THR A 442 40.19 19.22 15.49
C THR A 442 40.08 20.08 14.22
N THR A 443 38.87 20.26 13.69
CA THR A 443 38.65 20.97 12.42
C THR A 443 37.90 22.29 12.58
N GLY A 444 37.26 22.51 13.73
CA GLY A 444 36.34 23.64 13.92
C GLY A 444 34.99 23.47 13.22
N LEU A 445 34.74 22.36 12.52
CA LEU A 445 33.45 22.10 11.86
C LEU A 445 32.39 21.70 12.89
N HIS A 446 31.31 22.47 12.96
CA HIS A 446 30.21 22.22 13.88
C HIS A 446 29.11 21.38 13.21
N LEU A 447 29.33 20.06 13.14
CA LEU A 447 28.29 19.11 12.73
C LEU A 447 27.22 18.97 13.82
N ARG A 448 25.97 18.70 13.44
CA ARG A 448 24.86 18.54 14.39
C ARG A 448 24.85 17.14 15.00
N GLY A 449 24.86 17.08 16.34
CA GLY A 449 24.63 15.87 17.12
C GLY A 449 23.21 15.82 17.72
N ARG A 450 22.92 14.77 18.49
CA ARG A 450 21.59 14.57 19.11
C ARG A 450 21.25 15.63 20.16
N ALA A 451 22.24 16.06 20.94
CA ALA A 451 22.05 17.02 22.02
C ALA A 451 21.67 18.41 21.48
N GLU A 452 22.36 18.88 20.43
CA GLU A 452 22.02 20.14 19.77
C GLU A 452 20.64 20.07 19.10
N GLY A 453 20.29 18.93 18.49
CA GLY A 453 18.96 18.72 17.90
C GLY A 453 17.83 18.80 18.93
N LEU A 454 18.02 18.20 20.12
CA LEU A 454 17.04 18.29 21.21
C LEU A 454 16.92 19.71 21.76
N ALA A 455 18.05 20.40 21.96
CA ALA A 455 18.07 21.77 22.45
C ALA A 455 17.34 22.72 21.48
N GLN A 456 17.51 22.52 20.17
CA GLN A 456 16.77 23.24 19.14
C GLN A 456 15.27 22.93 19.20
N GLY A 457 14.90 21.65 19.31
CA GLY A 457 13.49 21.23 19.42
C GLY A 457 12.80 21.85 20.65
N LEU A 458 13.49 21.91 21.79
CA LEU A 458 13.02 22.57 23.01
C LEU A 458 12.88 24.08 22.82
N SER A 459 13.90 24.75 22.27
CA SER A 459 13.86 26.19 22.03
C SER A 459 12.75 26.58 21.06
N LEU A 460 12.50 25.75 20.05
CA LEU A 460 11.40 25.96 19.12
C LEU A 460 10.04 25.85 19.81
N PHE A 461 9.86 24.81 20.64
CA PHE A 461 8.63 24.63 21.39
C PHE A 461 8.39 25.78 22.38
N ASP A 462 9.44 26.27 23.05
CA ASP A 462 9.37 27.47 23.89
C ASP A 462 8.90 28.70 23.10
N GLN A 463 9.46 28.94 21.91
CA GLN A 463 9.07 30.06 21.05
C GLN A 463 7.60 29.97 20.61
N GLN A 464 7.13 28.76 20.28
CA GLN A 464 5.73 28.52 19.91
C GLN A 464 4.79 28.84 21.08
N LEU A 465 5.14 28.48 22.32
CA LEU A 465 4.35 28.82 23.51
C LEU A 465 4.44 30.31 23.87
N GLN A 466 5.60 30.95 23.72
CA GLN A 466 5.81 32.38 24.02
C GLN A 466 5.02 33.31 23.09
N ALA A 467 4.61 32.84 21.91
CA ALA A 467 3.78 33.59 20.98
C ALA A 467 2.28 33.61 21.34
N VAL A 468 1.87 32.96 22.42
CA VAL A 468 0.45 32.78 22.81
C VAL A 468 0.09 33.64 24.01
N THR A 469 -1.01 34.39 23.95
CA THR A 469 -1.42 35.30 25.03
C THR A 469 -2.53 34.77 25.93
N ASP A 470 -3.42 33.89 25.45
CA ASP A 470 -4.57 33.44 26.26
C ASP A 470 -4.55 31.92 26.52
N THR A 471 -4.63 31.09 25.48
CA THR A 471 -4.84 29.63 25.68
C THR A 471 -4.07 28.75 24.71
N VAL A 472 -3.62 27.59 25.19
CA VAL A 472 -3.10 26.48 24.35
C VAL A 472 -3.99 25.25 24.52
N THR A 473 -4.45 24.69 23.40
CA THR A 473 -5.19 23.42 23.36
C THR A 473 -4.31 22.35 22.71
N PHE A 474 -3.94 21.32 23.46
CA PHE A 474 -3.20 20.17 22.95
C PHE A 474 -4.16 19.04 22.57
N LEU A 475 -4.10 18.59 21.32
CA LEU A 475 -4.86 17.46 20.80
C LEU A 475 -3.94 16.25 20.65
N ILE A 476 -4.36 15.12 21.24
CA ILE A 476 -3.62 13.87 21.28
C ILE A 476 -4.39 12.84 20.44
N PRO A 477 -3.95 12.55 19.21
CA PRO A 477 -4.54 11.45 18.43
C PRO A 477 -4.07 10.11 19.01
N TRP A 478 -5.00 9.20 19.31
CA TRP A 478 -4.68 7.86 19.82
C TRP A 478 -4.17 6.91 18.73
N ARG A 479 -4.45 7.22 17.47
CA ARG A 479 -4.03 6.45 16.30
C ARG A 479 -3.53 7.34 15.18
N ASP A 480 -2.64 6.80 14.35
CA ASP A 480 -2.37 7.39 13.05
C ASP A 480 -3.49 7.06 12.04
N LEU A 481 -3.35 7.57 10.81
CA LEU A 481 -4.32 7.34 9.74
C LEU A 481 -4.34 5.88 9.24
N ALA A 482 -3.32 5.06 9.56
CA ALA A 482 -3.32 3.62 9.30
C ALA A 482 -3.93 2.82 10.47
N GLY A 483 -4.33 3.50 11.55
CA GLY A 483 -4.90 2.90 12.74
C GLY A 483 -3.88 2.38 13.75
N ALA A 484 -2.57 2.58 13.55
CA ALA A 484 -1.57 2.17 14.55
C ALA A 484 -1.63 3.09 15.77
N ARG A 485 -1.42 2.53 16.97
CA ARG A 485 -1.48 3.30 18.22
C ARG A 485 -0.36 4.34 18.29
N GLN A 486 -0.71 5.54 18.72
CA GLN A 486 0.19 6.65 18.96
C GLN A 486 0.33 6.92 20.47
N GLN A 487 1.49 7.42 20.88
CA GLN A 487 1.73 7.87 22.25
C GLN A 487 1.68 9.39 22.32
N PRO A 488 1.29 9.98 23.46
CA PRO A 488 1.39 11.42 23.66
C PRO A 488 2.85 11.92 23.54
N SER A 489 2.99 13.20 23.18
CA SER A 489 4.28 13.86 23.13
C SER A 489 5.02 13.81 24.47
N ALA A 490 6.36 13.71 24.41
CA ALA A 490 7.23 13.91 25.57
C ALA A 490 7.08 15.31 26.19
N GLY A 491 6.59 16.29 25.42
CA GLY A 491 6.24 17.61 25.90
C GLY A 491 5.10 17.61 26.92
N LEU A 492 4.25 16.59 26.95
CA LEU A 492 3.17 16.47 27.94
C LEU A 492 3.74 16.48 29.37
N SER A 493 4.81 15.72 29.60
CA SER A 493 5.51 15.68 30.88
C SER A 493 6.20 17.01 31.22
N LEU A 494 6.67 17.76 30.22
CA LEU A 494 7.27 19.08 30.42
C LEU A 494 6.22 20.13 30.83
N VAL A 495 5.07 20.12 30.13
CA VAL A 495 3.95 21.03 30.36
C VAL A 495 3.26 20.73 31.69
N ALA A 496 3.13 19.46 32.07
CA ALA A 496 2.51 19.02 33.32
C ALA A 496 3.20 19.59 34.58
N ARG A 497 4.49 19.93 34.50
CA ARG A 497 5.26 20.52 35.62
C ARG A 497 4.70 21.87 36.11
N ALA A 498 3.94 22.58 35.27
CA ALA A 498 3.27 23.82 35.69
C ALA A 498 2.00 23.57 36.52
N ILE A 499 1.52 22.32 36.61
CA ILE A 499 0.25 21.94 37.23
C ILE A 499 0.51 21.12 38.49
N SER A 500 -0.03 21.56 39.63
CA SER A 500 0.09 20.86 40.92
C SER A 500 -0.89 19.68 41.00
N GLY A 501 -0.49 18.60 41.67
CA GLY A 501 -1.37 17.45 41.96
C GLY A 501 -1.53 16.46 40.80
N VAL A 502 -0.61 16.49 39.82
CA VAL A 502 -0.55 15.54 38.70
C VAL A 502 0.48 14.46 39.04
N GLU A 503 0.04 13.21 39.19
CA GLU A 503 0.95 12.07 39.40
C GLU A 503 1.45 11.52 38.06
N ASP A 504 0.54 11.26 37.12
CA ASP A 504 0.85 10.92 35.73
C ASP A 504 0.39 12.06 34.81
N ALA A 505 1.28 12.52 33.92
CA ALA A 505 0.95 13.57 32.96
C ALA A 505 -0.19 13.16 32.02
N GLN A 506 -0.40 11.86 31.79
CA GLN A 506 -1.53 11.35 31.00
C GLN A 506 -2.89 11.60 31.66
N ASP A 507 -2.95 11.76 32.99
CA ASP A 507 -4.20 12.06 33.71
C ASP A 507 -4.77 13.44 33.34
N LEU A 508 -3.97 14.31 32.71
CA LEU A 508 -4.43 15.59 32.19
C LEU A 508 -5.31 15.44 30.94
N ILE A 509 -5.20 14.32 30.21
CA ILE A 509 -5.84 14.11 28.91
C ILE A 509 -7.30 13.74 29.12
N LEU A 510 -8.19 14.58 28.59
CA LEU A 510 -9.61 14.29 28.55
C LEU A 510 -9.96 13.57 27.24
N ASP A 511 -10.23 12.26 27.33
CA ASP A 511 -10.63 11.44 26.17
C ASP A 511 -12.08 11.78 25.76
N LEU A 512 -12.23 12.55 24.68
CA LEU A 512 -13.54 13.03 24.22
C LEU A 512 -14.46 11.89 23.79
N SER A 513 -13.89 10.74 23.39
CA SER A 513 -14.69 9.56 23.03
C SER A 513 -15.43 8.93 24.21
N ARG A 514 -14.99 9.22 25.44
CA ARG A 514 -15.62 8.74 26.67
C ARG A 514 -16.63 9.73 27.26
N LEU A 515 -16.69 10.94 26.70
CA LEU A 515 -17.63 11.96 27.13
C LEU A 515 -18.89 11.95 26.27
N PRO A 516 -20.06 12.28 26.85
CA PRO A 516 -21.24 12.53 26.05
C PRO A 516 -20.97 13.76 25.14
N PRO A 517 -21.43 13.77 23.87
CA PRO A 517 -21.15 14.88 22.95
C PRO A 517 -21.58 16.26 23.44
N GLY A 518 -22.60 16.33 24.30
CA GLY A 518 -23.05 17.58 24.93
C GLY A 518 -22.00 18.27 25.80
N ASP A 519 -21.03 17.50 26.33
CA ASP A 519 -19.95 18.00 27.18
C ASP A 519 -18.68 18.31 26.39
N TRP A 520 -18.70 18.14 25.05
CA TRP A 520 -17.55 18.46 24.23
C TRP A 520 -17.32 19.98 24.19
N PRO A 521 -16.06 20.44 24.20
CA PRO A 521 -15.70 21.85 24.23
C PRO A 521 -15.84 22.55 22.86
N VAL A 522 -16.50 21.89 21.90
CA VAL A 522 -16.72 22.32 20.52
C VAL A 522 -18.13 21.92 20.09
N ALA A 523 -18.66 22.59 19.07
CA ALA A 523 -19.91 22.19 18.46
C ALA A 523 -19.80 20.78 17.89
N HIS A 524 -20.84 19.97 18.09
CA HIS A 524 -20.95 18.63 17.54
C HIS A 524 -22.20 18.51 16.70
N HIS A 525 -22.12 17.75 15.62
CA HIS A 525 -23.28 17.33 14.86
C HIS A 525 -23.53 15.86 15.17
N ARG A 526 -24.67 15.56 15.79
CA ARG A 526 -25.09 14.18 15.96
C ARG A 526 -25.61 13.71 14.61
N LEU A 527 -24.85 12.85 13.94
CA LEU A 527 -25.44 12.01 12.92
C LEU A 527 -26.55 11.20 13.60
N PRO A 528 -27.77 11.14 13.03
CA PRO A 528 -28.78 10.24 13.57
C PRO A 528 -28.12 8.85 13.69
N PRO A 529 -28.22 8.19 14.87
CA PRO A 529 -27.60 6.89 15.03
C PRO A 529 -28.08 6.01 13.88
N LEU A 530 -27.15 5.26 13.28
CA LEU A 530 -27.58 4.16 12.43
C LEU A 530 -28.54 3.32 13.28
N PRO A 531 -29.69 2.91 12.73
CA PRO A 531 -30.56 1.97 13.43
C PRO A 531 -29.69 0.82 13.95
N GLU A 532 -29.96 0.34 15.17
CA GLU A 532 -29.35 -0.93 15.58
C GLU A 532 -29.63 -1.93 14.46
N PRO A 533 -28.58 -2.56 13.89
CA PRO A 533 -28.79 -3.50 12.81
C PRO A 533 -29.74 -4.58 13.33
N ASP A 534 -30.85 -4.77 12.63
CA ASP A 534 -31.79 -5.82 12.95
C ASP A 534 -31.06 -7.17 12.99
N ASP A 535 -31.52 -8.07 13.84
CA ASP A 535 -31.05 -9.46 13.83
C ASP A 535 -31.13 -10.01 12.39
N LEU A 536 -30.05 -10.67 11.97
CA LEU A 536 -30.01 -11.27 10.65
C LEU A 536 -31.18 -12.26 10.49
N PRO A 537 -32.02 -12.12 9.45
CA PRO A 537 -33.16 -12.99 9.25
C PRO A 537 -32.68 -14.43 8.98
N GLU A 538 -33.52 -15.42 9.27
CA GLU A 538 -33.19 -16.81 8.93
C GLU A 538 -32.92 -17.00 7.43
N ALA A 539 -33.63 -16.27 6.58
CA ALA A 539 -33.48 -16.32 5.14
C ALA A 539 -33.77 -14.96 4.50
N LEU A 540 -33.10 -14.68 3.39
CA LEU A 540 -33.46 -13.61 2.47
C LEU A 540 -34.60 -14.08 1.58
N SER A 541 -35.58 -13.21 1.33
CA SER A 541 -36.80 -13.53 0.58
C SER A 541 -36.92 -12.65 -0.66
N PHE A 542 -36.99 -13.31 -1.82
CA PHE A 542 -37.14 -12.73 -3.16
C PHE A 542 -38.43 -13.26 -3.80
N PRO A 543 -39.62 -12.86 -3.29
CA PRO A 543 -40.88 -13.48 -3.67
C PRO A 543 -41.16 -13.35 -5.16
N GLY A 544 -41.55 -14.47 -5.79
CA GLY A 544 -41.87 -14.53 -7.22
C GLY A 544 -40.67 -14.56 -8.15
N ILE A 545 -39.44 -14.64 -7.62
CA ILE A 545 -38.20 -14.76 -8.40
C ILE A 545 -37.66 -16.17 -8.23
N ASP A 546 -37.61 -16.92 -9.33
CA ASP A 546 -36.86 -18.17 -9.40
C ASP A 546 -35.36 -17.84 -9.52
N LEU A 547 -34.62 -18.02 -8.43
CA LEU A 547 -33.19 -17.69 -8.38
C LEU A 547 -32.34 -18.66 -9.23
N LEU A 548 -32.85 -19.84 -9.57
CA LEU A 548 -32.17 -20.79 -10.46
C LEU A 548 -32.19 -20.33 -11.92
N ALA A 549 -33.07 -19.38 -12.26
CA ALA A 549 -33.25 -18.86 -13.61
C ALA A 549 -32.61 -17.48 -13.86
N LEU A 550 -31.76 -17.00 -12.94
CA LEU A 550 -31.06 -15.71 -13.07
C LEU A 550 -30.08 -15.70 -14.24
N ARG A 551 -29.25 -16.73 -14.36
CA ARG A 551 -28.29 -16.86 -15.47
C ARG A 551 -28.97 -17.49 -16.68
N ARG A 552 -29.19 -16.68 -17.72
CA ARG A 552 -29.74 -17.12 -19.00
C ARG A 552 -28.72 -17.00 -20.13
N LYS A 553 -28.87 -17.83 -21.15
CA LYS A 553 -28.21 -17.66 -22.45
C LYS A 553 -28.98 -16.63 -23.29
N ASP A 554 -28.39 -16.23 -24.41
CA ASP A 554 -29.00 -15.27 -25.36
C ASP A 554 -30.34 -15.78 -25.92
N ASP A 555 -30.53 -17.10 -25.97
CA ASP A 555 -31.78 -17.76 -26.38
C ASP A 555 -32.86 -17.81 -25.27
N GLY A 556 -32.58 -17.25 -24.09
CA GLY A 556 -33.49 -17.21 -22.95
C GLY A 556 -33.51 -18.49 -22.09
N THR A 557 -32.80 -19.55 -22.47
CA THR A 557 -32.67 -20.77 -21.66
C THR A 557 -31.75 -20.57 -20.47
N THR A 558 -32.00 -21.29 -19.36
CA THR A 558 -31.14 -21.24 -18.18
C THR A 558 -29.76 -21.82 -18.49
N LYS A 559 -28.71 -21.15 -18.02
CA LYS A 559 -27.35 -21.66 -18.10
C LYS A 559 -27.22 -22.88 -17.18
N PRO A 560 -26.49 -23.93 -17.61
CA PRO A 560 -26.30 -25.11 -16.77
C PRO A 560 -25.49 -24.78 -15.51
N GLN A 561 -25.71 -25.56 -14.46
CA GLN A 561 -24.95 -25.54 -13.22
C GLN A 561 -23.84 -26.60 -13.25
N SER A 562 -22.70 -26.31 -12.63
CA SER A 562 -21.58 -27.24 -12.50
C SER A 562 -21.53 -27.87 -11.10
N PRO A 563 -20.90 -29.04 -10.92
CA PRO A 563 -20.69 -29.62 -9.60
C PRO A 563 -20.06 -28.65 -8.59
N SER A 564 -19.05 -27.88 -9.02
CA SER A 564 -18.39 -26.89 -8.14
C SER A 564 -19.36 -25.80 -7.66
N ARG A 565 -20.23 -25.28 -8.54
CA ARG A 565 -21.24 -24.27 -8.15
C ARG A 565 -22.26 -24.86 -7.17
N LEU A 566 -22.67 -26.11 -7.39
CA LEU A 566 -23.60 -26.78 -6.49
C LEU A 566 -22.96 -27.16 -5.15
N GLU A 567 -21.65 -27.44 -5.11
CA GLU A 567 -20.92 -27.54 -3.84
C GLU A 567 -20.90 -26.20 -3.09
N THR A 568 -20.68 -25.07 -3.78
CA THR A 568 -20.82 -23.74 -3.17
C THR A 568 -22.22 -23.52 -2.62
N LEU A 569 -23.27 -23.92 -3.36
CA LEU A 569 -24.66 -23.84 -2.90
C LEU A 569 -24.93 -24.68 -1.63
N LEU A 570 -24.37 -25.89 -1.56
CA LEU A 570 -24.49 -26.72 -0.36
C LEU A 570 -23.91 -26.00 0.86
N VAL A 571 -22.71 -25.44 0.72
CA VAL A 571 -22.00 -24.77 1.81
C VAL A 571 -22.67 -23.43 2.17
N SER A 572 -22.97 -22.59 1.18
CA SER A 572 -23.57 -21.28 1.39
C SER A 572 -24.46 -20.86 0.22
N PRO A 573 -25.79 -20.85 0.40
CA PRO A 573 -26.73 -20.33 -0.60
C PRO A 573 -26.50 -18.86 -0.93
N LEU A 574 -26.05 -18.05 0.04
CA LEU A 574 -25.72 -16.64 -0.18
C LEU A 574 -24.48 -16.50 -1.07
N ALA A 575 -23.41 -17.26 -0.81
CA ALA A 575 -22.21 -17.24 -1.65
C ALA A 575 -22.54 -17.64 -3.10
N TRP A 576 -23.36 -18.67 -3.27
CA TRP A 576 -23.83 -19.09 -4.60
C TRP A 576 -24.63 -17.98 -5.30
N LEU A 577 -25.55 -17.32 -4.61
CA LEU A 577 -26.34 -16.22 -5.19
C LEU A 577 -25.43 -15.06 -5.63
N LEU A 578 -24.46 -14.67 -4.80
CA LEU A 578 -23.53 -13.58 -5.12
C LEU A 578 -22.73 -13.90 -6.39
N GLU A 579 -22.25 -15.14 -6.55
CA GLU A 579 -21.62 -15.57 -7.79
C GLU A 579 -22.57 -15.58 -8.99
N GLU A 580 -23.84 -15.96 -8.81
CA GLU A 580 -24.84 -16.00 -9.89
C GLU A 580 -25.15 -14.62 -10.46
N VAL A 581 -25.12 -13.57 -9.62
CA VAL A 581 -25.34 -12.17 -10.03
C VAL A 581 -24.06 -11.43 -10.38
N GLY A 582 -22.89 -12.08 -10.31
CA GLY A 582 -21.59 -11.46 -10.60
C GLY A 582 -21.06 -10.54 -9.50
N ALA A 583 -21.59 -10.63 -8.27
CA ALA A 583 -21.15 -9.89 -7.10
C ALA A 583 -20.09 -10.66 -6.29
N GLY A 584 -19.12 -11.26 -6.98
CA GLY A 584 -17.98 -11.93 -6.35
C GLY A 584 -16.97 -10.94 -5.76
N GLY A 585 -16.09 -11.41 -4.88
CA GLY A 585 -14.99 -10.59 -4.37
C GLY A 585 -14.02 -10.20 -5.49
N MET A 586 -13.70 -8.91 -5.59
CA MET A 586 -12.74 -8.36 -6.56
C MET A 586 -11.54 -7.75 -5.82
N SER A 587 -10.81 -8.57 -5.06
CA SER A 587 -9.60 -8.10 -4.38
C SER A 587 -8.43 -8.06 -5.35
N TRP A 588 -7.71 -6.93 -5.37
CA TRP A 588 -6.39 -6.87 -5.98
C TRP A 588 -5.41 -7.48 -5.00
N SER A 589 -4.90 -8.67 -5.31
CA SER A 589 -3.85 -9.32 -4.53
C SER A 589 -2.60 -9.49 -5.40
N ALA A 590 -1.46 -9.67 -4.73
CA ALA A 590 -0.26 -10.13 -5.42
C ALA A 590 -0.53 -11.49 -6.08
N GLU A 591 0.15 -11.76 -7.19
CA GLU A 591 0.14 -13.08 -7.81
C GLU A 591 0.78 -14.09 -6.86
N GLU A 592 0.07 -15.18 -6.56
CA GLU A 592 0.53 -16.22 -5.65
C GLU A 592 0.40 -17.60 -6.28
N LEU A 593 1.27 -18.52 -5.89
CA LEU A 593 1.11 -19.93 -6.24
C LEU A 593 0.10 -20.60 -5.29
N ASP A 594 -1.15 -20.22 -5.46
CA ASP A 594 -2.27 -20.73 -4.66
C ASP A 594 -2.65 -22.18 -5.05
N VAL A 595 -3.62 -22.73 -4.32
CA VAL A 595 -4.10 -24.10 -4.57
C VAL A 595 -4.73 -24.24 -5.97
N MET A 596 -5.40 -23.20 -6.46
CA MET A 596 -6.10 -23.21 -7.74
C MET A 596 -5.12 -23.22 -8.91
N ALA A 597 -4.10 -22.35 -8.89
CA ALA A 597 -3.03 -22.30 -9.87
C ALA A 597 -2.28 -23.63 -9.93
N LYS A 598 -1.91 -24.21 -8.78
CA LYS A 598 -1.28 -25.55 -8.73
C LYS A 598 -2.16 -26.63 -9.38
N GLY A 599 -3.47 -26.58 -9.13
CA GLY A 599 -4.44 -27.49 -9.73
C GLY A 599 -4.51 -27.35 -11.25
N ASN A 600 -4.75 -26.14 -11.74
CA ASN A 600 -4.86 -25.83 -13.17
C ASN A 600 -3.59 -26.23 -13.95
N ILE A 601 -2.40 -25.93 -13.40
CA ILE A 601 -1.12 -26.33 -14.01
C ILE A 601 -1.01 -27.85 -14.06
N ALA A 602 -1.32 -28.55 -12.96
CA ALA A 602 -1.24 -30.01 -12.91
C ALA A 602 -2.20 -30.69 -13.89
N HIS A 603 -3.42 -30.16 -14.04
CA HIS A 603 -4.41 -30.63 -15.00
C HIS A 603 -3.95 -30.45 -16.45
N ASP A 604 -3.51 -29.25 -16.82
CA ASP A 604 -3.02 -28.95 -18.16
C ASP A 604 -1.80 -29.84 -18.52
N VAL A 605 -0.92 -30.11 -17.54
CA VAL A 605 0.19 -31.05 -17.74
C VAL A 605 -0.32 -32.47 -18.02
N PHE A 606 -1.26 -32.98 -17.22
CA PHE A 606 -1.80 -34.33 -17.39
C PHE A 606 -2.50 -34.50 -18.74
N GLU A 607 -3.28 -33.50 -19.17
CA GLU A 607 -3.96 -33.45 -20.47
C GLU A 607 -2.95 -33.65 -21.62
N HIS A 608 -1.81 -32.97 -21.56
CA HIS A 608 -0.82 -32.97 -22.64
C HIS A 608 0.16 -34.15 -22.60
N VAL A 609 0.23 -34.86 -21.47
CA VAL A 609 1.17 -35.98 -21.27
C VAL A 609 0.49 -37.34 -21.51
N PHE A 610 -0.77 -37.50 -21.09
CA PHE A 610 -1.50 -38.77 -21.17
C PHE A 610 -2.54 -38.74 -22.28
N LEU A 611 -2.09 -38.84 -23.53
CA LEU A 611 -2.94 -38.63 -24.71
C LEU A 611 -3.90 -39.79 -25.01
N LYS A 612 -5.09 -39.44 -25.52
CA LYS A 612 -6.09 -40.39 -26.02
C LYS A 612 -5.51 -41.35 -27.07
N ASP A 613 -5.87 -42.63 -26.97
CA ASP A 613 -5.52 -43.71 -27.89
C ASP A 613 -4.01 -43.93 -28.09
N GLN A 614 -3.17 -43.34 -27.23
CA GLN A 614 -1.73 -43.56 -27.21
C GLN A 614 -1.31 -44.52 -26.10
N PRO A 615 -0.19 -45.25 -26.27
CA PRO A 615 0.35 -46.09 -25.21
C PRO A 615 0.78 -45.24 -24.01
N VAL A 616 0.67 -45.81 -22.81
CA VAL A 616 1.16 -45.16 -21.59
C VAL A 616 2.67 -44.91 -21.72
N PRO A 617 3.16 -43.66 -21.53
CA PRO A 617 4.57 -43.33 -21.70
C PRO A 617 5.50 -44.15 -20.79
N GLU A 618 6.71 -44.47 -21.26
CA GLU A 618 7.78 -45.01 -20.40
C GLU A 618 8.27 -43.94 -19.41
N ALA A 619 8.78 -44.36 -18.24
CA ALA A 619 9.15 -43.43 -17.16
C ALA A 619 10.18 -42.35 -17.58
N ALA A 620 11.16 -42.72 -18.41
CA ALA A 620 12.15 -41.77 -18.92
C ALA A 620 11.52 -40.74 -19.88
N ALA A 621 10.68 -41.20 -20.82
CA ALA A 621 9.96 -40.33 -21.76
C ALA A 621 8.94 -39.42 -21.03
N LEU A 622 8.28 -39.95 -20.01
CA LEU A 622 7.33 -39.23 -19.16
C LEU A 622 7.98 -38.04 -18.46
N THR A 623 9.22 -38.22 -17.97
CA THR A 623 9.97 -37.15 -17.29
C THR A 623 10.21 -35.96 -18.21
N VAL A 624 10.59 -36.20 -19.46
CA VAL A 624 10.80 -35.14 -20.46
C VAL A 624 9.47 -34.49 -20.84
N ALA A 625 8.42 -35.29 -21.08
CA ALA A 625 7.10 -34.79 -21.47
C ALA A 625 6.48 -33.89 -20.38
N VAL A 626 6.62 -34.26 -19.09
CA VAL A 626 6.13 -33.45 -17.96
C VAL A 626 6.86 -32.11 -17.88
N ALA A 627 8.18 -32.07 -18.07
CA ALA A 627 8.94 -30.82 -18.05
C ALA A 627 8.48 -29.87 -19.17
N GLU A 628 8.34 -30.38 -20.40
CA GLU A 628 7.87 -29.59 -21.54
C GLU A 628 6.42 -29.10 -21.38
N ALA A 629 5.53 -29.97 -20.87
CA ALA A 629 4.14 -29.61 -20.61
C ALA A 629 4.02 -28.59 -19.47
N SER A 630 4.89 -28.69 -18.45
CA SER A 630 4.90 -27.75 -17.33
C SER A 630 5.28 -26.34 -17.78
N ASP A 631 6.30 -26.16 -18.62
CA ASP A 631 6.65 -24.82 -19.14
C ASP A 631 5.53 -24.19 -19.98
N ARG A 632 4.80 -25.01 -20.76
CA ARG A 632 3.60 -24.57 -21.49
C ARG A 632 2.47 -24.15 -20.54
N ALA A 633 2.17 -24.98 -19.55
CA ALA A 633 1.12 -24.72 -18.57
C ALA A 633 1.41 -23.46 -17.74
N LEU A 634 2.66 -23.26 -17.33
CA LEU A 634 3.10 -22.03 -16.65
C LEU A 634 2.89 -20.79 -17.53
N THR A 635 3.23 -20.88 -18.82
CA THR A 635 3.01 -19.76 -19.75
C THR A 635 1.53 -19.37 -19.86
N ARG A 636 0.63 -20.34 -19.75
CA ARG A 636 -0.81 -20.14 -19.89
C ARG A 636 -1.50 -19.69 -18.60
N HIS A 637 -1.13 -20.27 -17.47
CA HIS A 637 -1.88 -20.15 -16.21
C HIS A 637 -1.17 -19.34 -15.13
N ALA A 638 0.16 -19.24 -15.16
CA ALA A 638 0.95 -18.63 -14.10
C ALA A 638 2.30 -18.09 -14.62
N GLY A 639 2.25 -17.18 -15.58
CA GLY A 639 3.46 -16.69 -16.27
C GLY A 639 4.49 -16.06 -15.32
N PHE A 640 4.03 -15.48 -14.21
CA PHE A 640 4.87 -14.89 -13.14
C PHE A 640 5.85 -15.90 -12.52
N LEU A 641 5.50 -17.19 -12.45
CA LEU A 641 6.38 -18.25 -11.92
C LEU A 641 7.64 -18.49 -12.75
N ARG A 642 7.71 -17.92 -13.95
CA ARG A 642 8.89 -18.03 -14.83
C ARG A 642 10.00 -17.05 -14.45
N SER A 643 9.73 -16.10 -13.55
CA SER A 643 10.77 -15.20 -13.04
C SER A 643 11.73 -15.93 -12.10
N ALA A 644 12.95 -15.40 -11.94
CA ALA A 644 13.98 -16.01 -11.09
C ALA A 644 13.58 -16.08 -9.60
N SER A 645 12.69 -15.20 -9.14
CA SER A 645 12.26 -15.19 -7.73
C SER A 645 11.41 -16.41 -7.36
N TRP A 646 10.84 -17.11 -8.34
CA TRP A 646 9.96 -18.27 -8.15
C TRP A 646 10.62 -19.59 -8.54
N GLU A 647 11.93 -19.62 -8.77
CA GLU A 647 12.63 -20.81 -9.25
C GLU A 647 12.47 -22.01 -8.30
N MET A 648 12.50 -21.78 -6.99
CA MET A 648 12.35 -22.82 -5.97
C MET A 648 10.94 -23.41 -5.99
N GLU A 649 9.92 -22.56 -5.97
CA GLU A 649 8.50 -22.94 -6.00
C GLU A 649 8.14 -23.65 -7.30
N ARG A 650 8.62 -23.13 -8.44
CA ARG A 650 8.44 -23.75 -9.76
C ARG A 650 9.05 -25.14 -9.80
N SER A 651 10.30 -25.29 -9.35
CA SER A 651 11.00 -26.58 -9.34
C SER A 651 10.34 -27.58 -8.38
N GLY A 652 9.80 -27.08 -7.26
CA GLY A 652 9.00 -27.88 -6.32
C GLY A 652 7.71 -28.40 -6.97
N LEU A 653 6.96 -27.51 -7.62
CA LEU A 653 5.70 -27.86 -8.30
C LEU A 653 5.92 -28.89 -9.43
N GLU A 654 6.94 -28.68 -10.28
CA GLU A 654 7.26 -29.62 -11.36
C GLU A 654 7.60 -31.01 -10.81
N ARG A 655 8.37 -31.08 -9.71
CA ARG A 655 8.70 -32.33 -9.04
C ARG A 655 7.45 -33.02 -8.47
N GLU A 656 6.55 -32.27 -7.85
CA GLU A 656 5.28 -32.80 -7.36
C GLU A 656 4.42 -33.37 -8.49
N ILE A 657 4.29 -32.65 -9.60
CA ILE A 657 3.53 -33.08 -10.79
C ILE A 657 4.15 -34.33 -11.39
N LEU A 658 5.47 -34.38 -11.54
CA LEU A 658 6.18 -35.56 -12.06
C LEU A 658 5.93 -36.80 -11.18
N GLN A 659 6.02 -36.65 -9.85
CA GLN A 659 5.75 -37.75 -8.93
C GLN A 659 4.29 -38.22 -9.02
N ALA A 660 3.34 -37.30 -9.17
CA ALA A 660 1.94 -37.65 -9.41
C ALA A 660 1.75 -38.38 -10.76
N ALA A 661 2.40 -37.91 -11.83
CA ALA A 661 2.32 -38.52 -13.15
C ALA A 661 2.93 -39.93 -13.17
N LEU A 662 4.05 -40.15 -12.49
CA LEU A 662 4.65 -41.49 -12.33
C LEU A 662 3.74 -42.45 -11.58
N ARG A 663 3.10 -42.00 -10.49
CA ARG A 663 2.09 -42.82 -9.79
C ARG A 663 0.88 -43.13 -10.65
N TRP A 664 0.39 -42.13 -11.39
CA TRP A 664 -0.73 -42.32 -12.32
C TRP A 664 -0.41 -43.33 -13.42
N ARG A 665 0.80 -43.27 -13.98
CA ARG A 665 1.31 -44.28 -14.90
C ARG A 665 1.23 -45.69 -14.31
N GLU A 666 1.72 -45.90 -13.08
CA GLU A 666 1.65 -47.22 -12.44
C GLU A 666 0.21 -47.72 -12.28
N HIS A 667 -0.73 -46.83 -11.93
CA HIS A 667 -2.16 -47.18 -11.87
C HIS A 667 -2.72 -47.61 -13.22
N LEU A 668 -2.44 -46.86 -14.29
CA LEU A 668 -2.89 -47.21 -15.64
C LEU A 668 -2.38 -48.59 -16.07
N LEU A 669 -1.10 -48.89 -15.79
CA LEU A 669 -0.49 -50.19 -16.09
C LEU A 669 -1.09 -51.32 -15.26
N ALA A 670 -1.26 -51.12 -13.94
CA ALA A 670 -1.84 -52.11 -13.05
C ALA A 670 -3.31 -52.43 -13.37
N LEU A 671 -4.07 -51.45 -13.86
CA LEU A 671 -5.45 -51.63 -14.29
C LEU A 671 -5.58 -52.22 -15.71
N GLY A 672 -4.50 -52.27 -16.49
CA GLY A 672 -4.56 -52.58 -17.92
C GLY A 672 -5.44 -51.59 -18.69
N ALA A 673 -5.52 -50.35 -18.22
CA ALA A 673 -6.48 -49.36 -18.71
C ALA A 673 -5.99 -48.67 -19.99
N LYS A 674 -6.91 -48.40 -20.91
CA LYS A 674 -6.68 -47.59 -22.11
C LYS A 674 -7.36 -46.23 -21.98
N ILE A 675 -6.65 -45.14 -22.27
CA ILE A 675 -7.22 -43.80 -22.30
C ILE A 675 -7.99 -43.60 -23.61
N ILE A 676 -9.30 -43.38 -23.52
CA ILE A 676 -10.19 -43.25 -24.70
C ILE A 676 -10.78 -41.84 -24.87
N GLY A 677 -10.56 -40.96 -23.91
CA GLY A 677 -10.94 -39.55 -23.96
C GLY A 677 -10.27 -38.74 -22.86
N ASN A 678 -9.95 -37.48 -23.14
CA ASN A 678 -9.47 -36.50 -22.16
C ASN A 678 -10.34 -35.26 -22.26
N GLU A 679 -10.51 -34.55 -21.14
CA GLU A 679 -11.19 -33.26 -21.09
C GLU A 679 -12.59 -33.27 -21.73
N ILE A 680 -13.33 -34.37 -21.52
CA ILE A 680 -14.64 -34.60 -22.12
C ILE A 680 -15.71 -33.83 -21.33
N TRP A 681 -16.48 -33.00 -22.04
CA TRP A 681 -17.63 -32.31 -21.45
C TRP A 681 -18.81 -33.25 -21.28
N LEU A 682 -19.25 -33.41 -20.04
CA LEU A 682 -20.47 -34.08 -19.67
C LEU A 682 -21.60 -33.05 -19.59
N ALA A 683 -22.76 -33.35 -20.14
CA ALA A 683 -23.94 -32.51 -20.05
C ALA A 683 -25.19 -33.39 -19.89
N GLY A 684 -26.09 -32.99 -19.00
CA GLY A 684 -27.30 -33.75 -18.72
C GLY A 684 -28.34 -32.98 -17.93
N GLU A 685 -29.49 -33.61 -17.69
CA GLU A 685 -30.58 -33.03 -16.90
C GLU A 685 -30.83 -33.88 -15.65
N ALA A 686 -30.73 -33.26 -14.47
CA ALA A 686 -31.08 -33.90 -13.20
C ALA A 686 -31.53 -32.85 -12.18
N HIS A 687 -32.28 -33.30 -11.17
CA HIS A 687 -32.78 -32.44 -10.07
C HIS A 687 -33.58 -31.21 -10.56
N GLY A 688 -34.18 -31.27 -11.75
CA GLY A 688 -34.94 -30.17 -12.36
C GLY A 688 -34.09 -29.05 -12.96
N ILE A 689 -32.77 -29.24 -13.09
CA ILE A 689 -31.84 -28.25 -13.64
C ILE A 689 -30.95 -28.87 -14.73
N ASN A 690 -30.45 -28.01 -15.60
CA ASN A 690 -29.43 -28.40 -16.57
C ASN A 690 -28.07 -28.46 -15.88
N LEU A 691 -27.33 -29.54 -16.10
CA LEU A 691 -26.00 -29.77 -15.53
C LEU A 691 -24.93 -29.84 -16.62
N HIS A 692 -23.73 -29.39 -16.27
CA HIS A 692 -22.54 -29.68 -17.05
C HIS A 692 -21.33 -29.93 -16.15
N GLY A 693 -20.39 -30.73 -16.63
CA GLY A 693 -19.12 -30.99 -15.96
C GLY A 693 -18.05 -31.35 -16.96
N LYS A 694 -16.80 -31.36 -16.53
CA LYS A 694 -15.66 -31.74 -17.37
C LYS A 694 -14.96 -32.93 -16.72
N ALA A 695 -14.85 -34.02 -17.44
CA ALA A 695 -14.11 -35.19 -17.01
C ALA A 695 -12.67 -35.10 -17.53
N ASP A 696 -11.70 -35.19 -16.64
CA ASP A 696 -10.29 -35.02 -16.97
C ASP A 696 -9.79 -36.16 -17.88
N ALA A 697 -10.18 -37.41 -17.55
CA ALA A 697 -9.87 -38.58 -18.37
C ALA A 697 -10.98 -39.64 -18.37
N ILE A 698 -11.09 -40.39 -19.46
CA ILE A 698 -11.97 -41.55 -19.60
C ILE A 698 -11.10 -42.77 -19.89
N LEU A 699 -11.19 -43.78 -19.02
CA LEU A 699 -10.47 -45.03 -19.15
C LEU A 699 -11.40 -46.16 -19.57
N GLU A 700 -10.92 -47.02 -20.46
CA GLU A 700 -11.50 -48.31 -20.78
C GLU A 700 -10.70 -49.43 -20.11
N LEU A 701 -11.39 -50.26 -19.34
CA LEU A 701 -10.80 -51.41 -18.65
C LEU A 701 -10.83 -52.66 -19.56
N PRO A 702 -10.03 -53.70 -19.24
CA PRO A 702 -9.96 -54.93 -20.05
C PRO A 702 -11.29 -55.68 -20.21
N ASP A 703 -12.21 -55.51 -19.27
CA ASP A 703 -13.57 -56.10 -19.30
C ASP A 703 -14.58 -55.26 -20.09
N GLY A 704 -14.16 -54.12 -20.65
CA GLY A 704 -14.99 -53.19 -21.39
C GLY A 704 -15.81 -52.23 -20.51
N ALA A 705 -15.64 -52.24 -19.19
CA ALA A 705 -16.18 -51.19 -18.33
C ALA A 705 -15.39 -49.88 -18.50
N LEU A 706 -16.04 -48.76 -18.20
CA LEU A 706 -15.44 -47.42 -18.30
C LEU A 706 -15.28 -46.77 -16.94
N LEU A 707 -14.22 -45.98 -16.78
CA LEU A 707 -14.00 -45.11 -15.62
C LEU A 707 -13.88 -43.65 -16.08
N VAL A 708 -14.77 -42.80 -15.57
CA VAL A 708 -14.67 -41.35 -15.67
C VAL A 708 -13.77 -40.88 -14.53
N VAL A 709 -12.59 -40.39 -14.85
CA VAL A 709 -11.57 -39.98 -13.89
C VAL A 709 -11.57 -38.46 -13.76
N ASP A 710 -11.56 -37.99 -12.51
CA ASP A 710 -11.27 -36.62 -12.16
C ASP A 710 -9.98 -36.59 -11.30
N HIS A 711 -9.02 -35.83 -11.76
CA HIS A 711 -7.76 -35.60 -11.07
C HIS A 711 -7.95 -34.50 -10.03
N LYS A 712 -7.51 -34.73 -8.79
CA LYS A 712 -7.55 -33.71 -7.74
C LYS A 712 -6.16 -33.48 -7.17
N LYS A 713 -5.73 -32.22 -7.11
CA LYS A 713 -4.50 -31.80 -6.40
C LYS A 713 -4.71 -31.77 -4.87
N SER A 714 -5.11 -32.91 -4.32
CA SER A 714 -5.39 -33.12 -2.90
C SER A 714 -4.90 -34.49 -2.44
N GLY A 715 -4.94 -34.75 -1.13
CA GLY A 715 -4.65 -36.06 -0.56
C GLY A 715 -5.89 -36.96 -0.45
N THR A 716 -5.66 -38.26 -0.28
CA THR A 716 -6.71 -39.31 -0.24
C THR A 716 -7.57 -39.25 1.01
N SER A 717 -6.98 -38.93 2.17
CA SER A 717 -7.66 -38.99 3.47
C SER A 717 -8.94 -38.15 3.53
N GLY A 718 -8.89 -36.91 3.05
CA GLY A 718 -10.03 -35.99 3.04
C GLY A 718 -11.15 -36.43 2.09
N ARG A 719 -10.80 -36.76 0.84
CA ARG A 719 -11.79 -37.21 -0.16
C ARG A 719 -12.45 -38.52 0.25
N ARG A 720 -11.67 -39.46 0.78
CA ARG A 720 -12.18 -40.73 1.31
C ARG A 720 -13.22 -40.50 2.41
N ARG A 721 -12.91 -39.65 3.41
CA ARG A 721 -13.84 -39.35 4.51
C ARG A 721 -15.14 -38.75 3.99
N ARG A 722 -15.06 -37.83 3.02
CA ARG A 722 -16.24 -37.22 2.35
C ARG A 722 -17.12 -38.27 1.67
N MET A 723 -16.51 -39.19 0.91
CA MET A 723 -17.22 -40.26 0.22
C MET A 723 -17.84 -41.27 1.21
N GLU A 724 -17.11 -41.67 2.26
CA GLU A 724 -17.63 -42.57 3.32
C GLU A 724 -18.81 -41.94 4.07
N ALA A 725 -18.82 -40.61 4.21
CA ALA A 725 -19.89 -39.87 4.87
C ALA A 725 -21.10 -39.55 3.95
N GLY A 726 -21.05 -39.92 2.67
CA GLY A 726 -22.15 -39.69 1.72
C GLY A 726 -22.24 -38.24 1.20
N TRP A 727 -21.15 -37.48 1.29
CA TRP A 727 -21.12 -36.04 0.99
C TRP A 727 -20.40 -35.68 -0.33
N ASP A 728 -20.04 -36.67 -1.15
CA ASP A 728 -19.36 -36.42 -2.42
C ASP A 728 -20.34 -36.14 -3.56
N LEU A 729 -20.76 -34.88 -3.70
CA LEU A 729 -21.77 -34.50 -4.70
C LEU A 729 -21.32 -34.78 -6.14
N GLN A 730 -20.05 -34.52 -6.45
CA GLN A 730 -19.55 -34.54 -7.82
C GLN A 730 -19.67 -35.92 -8.50
N ALA A 731 -19.32 -37.02 -7.81
CA ALA A 731 -19.47 -38.36 -8.39
C ALA A 731 -20.93 -38.70 -8.71
N GLY A 732 -21.85 -38.29 -7.84
CA GLY A 732 -23.30 -38.38 -8.07
C GLY A 732 -23.75 -37.66 -9.34
N LEU A 733 -23.38 -36.38 -9.46
CA LEU A 733 -23.78 -35.55 -10.60
C LEU A 733 -23.21 -36.05 -11.94
N TYR A 734 -22.01 -36.63 -11.96
CA TYR A 734 -21.45 -37.23 -13.18
C TYR A 734 -22.26 -38.43 -13.64
N ARG A 735 -22.71 -39.29 -12.71
CA ARG A 735 -23.62 -40.40 -13.02
C ARG A 735 -24.98 -39.89 -13.52
N ASP A 736 -25.53 -38.87 -12.87
CA ASP A 736 -26.81 -38.26 -13.25
C ASP A 736 -26.77 -37.69 -14.67
N MET A 737 -25.69 -36.98 -15.02
CA MET A 737 -25.49 -36.45 -16.38
C MET A 737 -25.43 -37.56 -17.44
N LEU A 738 -24.80 -38.69 -17.13
CA LEU A 738 -24.72 -39.84 -18.04
C LEU A 738 -26.04 -40.62 -18.13
N ALA A 739 -26.85 -40.62 -17.07
CA ALA A 739 -28.16 -41.28 -17.05
C ALA A 739 -29.20 -40.54 -17.90
N ARG A 740 -29.14 -39.21 -17.95
CA ARG A 740 -30.02 -38.34 -18.77
C ARG A 740 -29.19 -37.32 -19.55
N PRO A 741 -28.46 -37.74 -20.58
CA PRO A 741 -27.51 -36.88 -21.26
C PRO A 741 -28.19 -35.87 -22.19
N ILE A 742 -27.70 -34.63 -22.17
CA ILE A 742 -28.05 -33.59 -23.14
C ILE A 742 -26.98 -33.64 -24.25
N ARG A 743 -27.35 -34.19 -25.41
CA ARG A 743 -26.42 -34.46 -26.51
C ARG A 743 -26.21 -33.24 -27.42
N ARG A 744 -25.00 -33.10 -27.95
CA ARG A 744 -24.66 -32.17 -29.04
C ARG A 744 -23.80 -32.88 -30.07
N GLU A 745 -23.81 -32.40 -31.30
CA GLU A 745 -22.94 -32.96 -32.35
C GLU A 745 -21.47 -32.80 -31.93
N GLY A 746 -20.72 -33.90 -31.98
CA GLY A 746 -19.29 -33.91 -31.61
C GLY A 746 -19.01 -33.77 -30.11
N ASP A 747 -19.98 -34.01 -29.22
CA ASP A 747 -19.79 -33.88 -27.76
C ASP A 747 -18.81 -34.90 -27.14
N GLY A 748 -18.39 -35.92 -27.88
CA GLY A 748 -17.44 -36.93 -27.42
C GLY A 748 -18.01 -37.91 -26.39
N MET A 749 -19.30 -37.85 -26.07
CA MET A 749 -19.95 -38.73 -25.10
C MET A 749 -20.37 -40.09 -25.68
N ASP A 750 -20.28 -40.29 -27.00
CA ASP A 750 -20.67 -41.55 -27.66
C ASP A 750 -20.08 -42.81 -27.02
N PRO A 751 -18.79 -42.86 -26.62
CA PRO A 751 -18.23 -44.03 -25.99
C PRO A 751 -18.82 -44.32 -24.61
N LEU A 752 -19.44 -43.35 -23.94
CA LEU A 752 -19.94 -43.48 -22.55
C LEU A 752 -21.37 -44.03 -22.50
N ILE A 753 -22.17 -43.83 -23.55
CA ILE A 753 -23.61 -44.11 -23.51
C ILE A 753 -23.87 -45.62 -23.61
N GLY A 754 -24.72 -46.13 -22.72
CA GLY A 754 -25.18 -47.53 -22.73
C GLY A 754 -24.15 -48.55 -22.25
N ARG A 755 -23.00 -48.10 -21.73
CA ARG A 755 -21.96 -48.94 -21.13
C ARG A 755 -21.98 -48.83 -19.61
N LYS A 756 -21.33 -49.77 -18.93
CA LYS A 756 -21.11 -49.70 -17.48
C LYS A 756 -20.03 -48.67 -17.19
N VAL A 757 -20.38 -47.59 -16.49
CA VAL A 757 -19.48 -46.47 -16.18
C VAL A 757 -19.36 -46.29 -14.67
N GLY A 758 -18.14 -46.30 -14.15
CA GLY A 758 -17.81 -45.86 -12.79
C GLY A 758 -17.17 -44.46 -12.79
N ILE A 759 -17.19 -43.80 -11.65
CA ILE A 759 -16.48 -42.54 -11.41
C ILE A 759 -15.25 -42.83 -10.56
N ALA A 760 -14.13 -42.18 -10.86
CA ALA A 760 -12.88 -42.33 -10.13
C ALA A 760 -12.25 -40.97 -9.79
N TYR A 761 -11.67 -40.87 -8.60
CA TYR A 761 -10.78 -39.77 -8.23
C TYR A 761 -9.33 -40.25 -8.20
N HIS A 762 -8.47 -39.55 -8.91
CA HIS A 762 -7.02 -39.70 -8.76
C HIS A 762 -6.47 -38.53 -7.93
N LEU A 763 -5.95 -38.84 -6.74
CA LEU A 763 -5.50 -37.87 -5.76
C LEU A 763 -4.00 -37.65 -5.89
N MET A 764 -3.60 -36.53 -6.48
CA MET A 764 -2.22 -36.32 -6.94
C MET A 764 -1.19 -36.23 -5.81
N ASN A 765 -1.57 -35.79 -4.59
CA ASN A 765 -0.59 -35.54 -3.52
C ASN A 765 0.02 -36.83 -2.95
N ASP A 766 -0.76 -37.90 -2.87
CA ASP A 766 -0.33 -39.21 -2.35
C ASP A 766 -0.54 -40.36 -3.35
N GLY A 767 -1.18 -40.09 -4.49
CA GLY A 767 -1.44 -41.06 -5.56
C GLY A 767 -2.56 -42.04 -5.27
N GLY A 768 -3.50 -41.74 -4.36
CA GLY A 768 -4.64 -42.63 -4.16
C GLY A 768 -5.61 -42.63 -5.35
N LEU A 769 -6.29 -43.75 -5.53
CA LEU A 769 -7.32 -43.95 -6.55
C LEU A 769 -8.59 -44.46 -5.87
N LEU A 770 -9.65 -43.65 -5.85
CA LEU A 770 -10.94 -43.98 -5.22
C LEU A 770 -12.00 -44.13 -6.31
N THR A 771 -12.82 -45.19 -6.28
CA THR A 771 -13.85 -45.47 -7.29
C THR A 771 -15.25 -45.56 -6.69
N SER A 772 -16.28 -45.24 -7.48
CA SER A 772 -17.69 -45.41 -7.15
C SER A 772 -18.48 -45.82 -8.39
N GLY A 773 -19.55 -46.63 -8.26
CA GLY A 773 -20.32 -47.14 -9.41
C GLY A 773 -19.67 -48.31 -10.16
N LEU A 774 -18.45 -48.70 -9.78
CA LEU A 774 -17.74 -49.81 -10.38
C LEU A 774 -16.82 -50.47 -9.35
N VAL A 775 -17.00 -51.78 -9.14
CA VAL A 775 -16.14 -52.60 -8.29
C VAL A 775 -14.86 -52.96 -9.09
N PRO A 776 -13.67 -52.54 -8.64
CA PRO A 776 -12.41 -52.91 -9.26
C PRO A 776 -12.13 -54.41 -9.14
N ALA A 777 -11.29 -54.96 -10.02
CA ALA A 777 -10.84 -56.35 -9.92
C ALA A 777 -9.99 -56.59 -8.66
N ASP A 778 -9.99 -57.83 -8.15
CA ASP A 778 -9.17 -58.22 -6.98
C ASP A 778 -7.69 -57.92 -7.21
N GLY A 779 -7.06 -57.21 -6.25
CA GLY A 779 -5.66 -56.78 -6.35
C GLY A 779 -5.44 -55.46 -7.12
N SER A 780 -6.52 -54.81 -7.59
CA SER A 780 -6.47 -53.47 -8.17
C SER A 780 -5.92 -52.44 -7.15
N PRO A 781 -5.13 -51.45 -7.60
CA PRO A 781 -4.70 -50.35 -6.74
C PRO A 781 -5.83 -49.35 -6.44
N ALA A 782 -6.97 -49.45 -7.14
CA ALA A 782 -8.16 -48.65 -6.89
C ALA A 782 -8.96 -49.18 -5.69
N ARG A 783 -9.49 -48.27 -4.88
CA ARG A 783 -10.36 -48.60 -3.76
C ARG A 783 -11.82 -48.27 -4.09
N ASP A 784 -12.67 -49.28 -4.03
CA ASP A 784 -14.13 -49.09 -4.11
C ASP A 784 -14.68 -48.38 -2.85
N MET A 785 -15.49 -47.36 -3.09
CA MET A 785 -16.18 -46.57 -2.09
C MET A 785 -17.69 -46.87 -2.05
N GLY A 786 -18.19 -47.74 -2.94
CA GLY A 786 -19.61 -48.07 -3.06
C GLY A 786 -20.42 -46.98 -3.78
N ASP A 787 -21.74 -47.12 -3.76
CA ASP A 787 -22.65 -46.27 -4.55
C ASP A 787 -23.26 -45.11 -3.76
N ALA A 788 -23.37 -45.25 -2.43
CA ALA A 788 -24.00 -44.30 -1.50
C ALA A 788 -23.12 -43.08 -1.14
N VAL A 789 -22.14 -42.75 -2.00
CA VAL A 789 -21.10 -41.75 -1.70
C VAL A 789 -21.61 -40.31 -1.71
N ASN A 790 -22.85 -40.07 -2.18
CA ASN A 790 -23.44 -38.75 -2.38
C ASN A 790 -24.85 -38.60 -1.80
N ASP A 791 -25.37 -39.60 -1.08
CA ASP A 791 -26.77 -39.64 -0.63
C ASP A 791 -27.14 -38.44 0.25
N ALA A 792 -26.28 -38.09 1.21
CA ALA A 792 -26.51 -36.95 2.11
C ALA A 792 -26.41 -35.61 1.36
N ALA A 793 -25.43 -35.47 0.47
CA ALA A 793 -25.26 -34.28 -0.35
C ALA A 793 -26.45 -34.03 -1.30
N VAL A 794 -26.99 -35.08 -1.93
CA VAL A 794 -28.15 -34.97 -2.82
C VAL A 794 -29.42 -34.60 -2.06
N ALA A 795 -29.62 -35.16 -0.86
CA ALA A 795 -30.75 -34.80 -0.02
C ALA A 795 -30.74 -33.30 0.35
N MET A 796 -29.59 -32.77 0.76
CA MET A 796 -29.44 -31.34 1.04
C MET A 796 -29.56 -30.49 -0.24
N LEU A 797 -29.00 -30.93 -1.36
CA LEU A 797 -29.10 -30.21 -2.63
C LEU A 797 -30.57 -30.02 -3.05
N ALA A 798 -31.39 -31.07 -2.94
CA ALA A 798 -32.81 -31.00 -3.26
C ALA A 798 -33.53 -29.94 -2.41
N GLU A 799 -33.21 -29.85 -1.11
CA GLU A 799 -33.74 -28.82 -0.22
C GLU A 799 -33.30 -27.41 -0.66
N ARG A 800 -32.00 -27.22 -0.96
CA ARG A 800 -31.47 -25.92 -1.40
C ARG A 800 -32.07 -25.47 -2.72
N LEU A 801 -32.20 -26.36 -3.70
CA LEU A 801 -32.82 -26.04 -5.00
C LEU A 801 -34.28 -25.64 -4.83
N ALA A 802 -35.05 -26.33 -3.97
CA ALA A 802 -36.43 -25.96 -3.68
C ALA A 802 -36.53 -24.59 -3.00
N GLN A 803 -35.64 -24.28 -2.06
CA GLN A 803 -35.57 -22.97 -1.41
C GLN A 803 -35.30 -21.86 -2.45
N LEU A 804 -34.29 -22.04 -3.31
CA LEU A 804 -33.91 -21.06 -4.32
C LEU A 804 -34.98 -20.86 -5.41
N GLY A 805 -35.63 -21.94 -5.86
CA GLY A 805 -36.73 -21.87 -6.82
C GLY A 805 -37.95 -21.10 -6.28
N ALA A 806 -38.13 -21.06 -4.96
CA ALA A 806 -39.14 -20.25 -4.28
C ALA A 806 -38.66 -18.82 -3.95
N GLY A 807 -37.45 -18.44 -4.36
CA GLY A 807 -36.86 -17.14 -4.05
C GLY A 807 -36.34 -17.01 -2.61
N ARG A 808 -36.08 -18.12 -1.91
CA ARG A 808 -35.64 -18.11 -0.51
C ARG A 808 -34.17 -18.50 -0.41
N VAL A 809 -33.34 -17.64 0.20
CA VAL A 809 -31.91 -17.88 0.46
C VAL A 809 -31.71 -18.00 1.95
N VAL A 810 -31.60 -19.23 2.46
CA VAL A 810 -31.35 -19.48 3.88
C VAL A 810 -29.91 -19.07 4.23
N LEU A 811 -29.77 -18.23 5.26
CA LEU A 811 -28.48 -17.74 5.73
C LEU A 811 -27.78 -18.77 6.61
N ASN A 812 -26.45 -18.79 6.52
CA ASN A 812 -25.61 -19.67 7.30
C ASN A 812 -25.60 -19.28 8.78
N THR A 813 -25.19 -20.22 9.62
CA THR A 813 -25.06 -20.07 11.07
C THR A 813 -23.63 -20.33 11.53
N SER A 814 -23.28 -19.86 12.73
CA SER A 814 -21.96 -20.11 13.33
C SER A 814 -21.65 -21.61 13.52
N ALA A 815 -22.66 -22.48 13.50
CA ALA A 815 -22.49 -23.94 13.58
C ALA A 815 -22.11 -24.61 12.25
N ASP A 816 -22.44 -24.00 11.10
CA ASP A 816 -22.32 -24.63 9.78
C ASP A 816 -20.86 -24.94 9.42
N GLU A 817 -19.92 -24.05 9.78
CA GLU A 817 -18.50 -24.29 9.53
C GLU A 817 -18.02 -25.58 10.21
N GLY A 818 -18.41 -25.77 11.47
CA GLY A 818 -18.09 -26.96 12.26
C GLY A 818 -18.71 -28.22 11.66
N PHE A 819 -19.98 -28.15 11.25
CA PHE A 819 -20.68 -29.24 10.57
C PHE A 819 -19.95 -29.67 9.29
N PHE A 820 -19.65 -28.73 8.40
CA PHE A 820 -19.01 -29.06 7.12
C PHE A 820 -17.61 -29.66 7.28
N LYS A 821 -16.82 -29.16 8.26
CA LYS A 821 -15.47 -29.68 8.54
C LYS A 821 -15.49 -31.06 9.18
N LYS A 822 -16.35 -31.27 10.19
CA LYS A 822 -16.32 -32.48 11.04
C LYS A 822 -17.18 -33.61 10.48
N GLU A 823 -18.38 -33.30 10.01
CA GLU A 823 -19.35 -34.31 9.58
C GLU A 823 -19.28 -34.55 8.07
N ALA A 824 -19.30 -33.48 7.27
CA ALA A 824 -19.35 -33.61 5.82
C ALA A 824 -17.98 -33.76 5.12
N GLY A 825 -16.87 -33.47 5.81
CA GLY A 825 -15.53 -33.58 5.25
C GLY A 825 -15.22 -32.56 4.15
N PHE A 826 -15.84 -31.37 4.21
CA PHE A 826 -15.51 -30.22 3.37
C PHE A 826 -14.59 -29.25 4.10
N THR A 827 -13.75 -28.56 3.34
CA THR A 827 -13.27 -27.25 3.76
C THR A 827 -14.31 -26.24 3.25
N PRO A 828 -15.07 -25.57 4.13
CA PRO A 828 -16.16 -24.67 3.73
C PRO A 828 -15.59 -23.30 3.31
N TYR A 829 -14.85 -23.26 2.21
CA TYR A 829 -14.17 -22.04 1.72
C TYR A 829 -15.11 -20.85 1.58
N ALA A 830 -16.38 -21.07 1.20
CA ALA A 830 -17.39 -20.01 1.10
C ALA A 830 -17.69 -19.30 2.44
N LEU A 831 -17.43 -19.94 3.58
CA LEU A 831 -17.63 -19.38 4.92
C LEU A 831 -16.35 -18.83 5.56
N THR A 832 -15.19 -19.38 5.19
CA THR A 832 -13.89 -19.03 5.81
C THR A 832 -13.07 -18.03 4.99
N ASP A 833 -12.83 -18.36 3.72
CA ASP A 833 -11.90 -17.66 2.83
C ASP A 833 -12.64 -16.95 1.68
N GLY A 834 -13.97 -16.96 1.74
CA GLY A 834 -14.88 -16.40 0.74
C GLY A 834 -15.14 -14.91 0.93
N SER A 835 -16.27 -14.44 0.40
CA SER A 835 -16.65 -13.04 0.50
C SER A 835 -16.87 -12.62 1.96
N THR A 836 -16.28 -11.51 2.38
CA THR A 836 -16.52 -10.89 3.70
C THR A 836 -18.00 -10.56 3.91
N LEU A 837 -18.75 -10.34 2.83
CA LEU A 837 -20.19 -10.17 2.87
C LEU A 837 -20.90 -11.44 3.33
N VAL A 838 -20.43 -12.63 2.95
CA VAL A 838 -21.01 -13.89 3.44
C VAL A 838 -20.77 -14.02 4.94
N THR A 839 -19.54 -13.75 5.41
CA THR A 839 -19.20 -13.78 6.83
C THR A 839 -20.03 -12.80 7.66
N ALA A 840 -20.29 -11.60 7.13
CA ALA A 840 -21.13 -10.59 7.79
C ALA A 840 -22.61 -11.02 7.92
N PHE A 841 -23.06 -12.00 7.13
CA PHE A 841 -24.42 -12.55 7.16
C PHE A 841 -24.50 -13.93 7.83
N ILE A 842 -23.45 -14.35 8.54
CA ILE A 842 -23.49 -15.56 9.39
C ILE A 842 -24.22 -15.23 10.68
N ARG A 843 -25.34 -15.94 10.90
CA ARG A 843 -26.14 -15.82 12.12
C ARG A 843 -25.42 -16.46 13.29
N GLN A 844 -25.24 -15.70 14.36
CA GLN A 844 -24.70 -16.24 15.61
C GLN A 844 -25.77 -17.08 16.30
N ILE A 845 -25.44 -18.33 16.62
CA ILE A 845 -26.23 -19.16 17.52
C ILE A 845 -25.49 -19.16 18.86
N GLU A 846 -26.17 -18.78 19.94
CA GLU A 846 -25.63 -18.96 21.29
C GLU A 846 -25.45 -20.47 21.56
N GLU A 847 -24.24 -20.89 21.96
CA GLU A 847 -24.05 -22.24 22.49
C GLU A 847 -24.94 -22.40 23.72
N ALA A 848 -25.96 -23.25 23.61
CA ALA A 848 -26.91 -23.55 24.67
C ALA A 848 -26.29 -24.35 25.83
#